data_AF-A0A4Q1FGH0-F1
#
_entry.id   AF-A0A4Q1FGH0-F1
#
_cell.length_a   1.000
_cell.length_b   1.000
_cell.length_c   1.000
_cell.angle_alpha   90.00
_cell.angle_beta   90.00
_cell.angle_gamma   90.00
#
_symmetry.space_group_name_H-M   'P 1'
#
loop_
_entity.id
_entity.type
_entity.pdbx_description
1 polymer ?
#
loop_
_entity_poly.entity_id
_entity_poly.type
_entity_poly.pdbx_seq_one_letter_code
_entity_poly.pdbx_strand_id
1 'polypeptide(L)'
;MTRKALCILFLTLFQFGFAQSQLSWQGYFSFNEIKDISESSNTVFAASENALFFKNTASNVLKTKTTVDGLSGQTISAVYYSEAFKKTIIGYENGLMLIINETDGSITKKVDIINKQLPSNLKKINHIMEHNGLLYVACDFGIVQFNLATLQFGDTYFIGDNGAEISVKQTTFFNGFIFAATSSGIRKADAASANLNDFNQWTVVNTGDWSSVEALDLELIAINASGYIHRYNSISFIGFLQLPQSSSDMRAVNQNLFITIPNTVYVYNNQMILSRQISNAQVLDSSLVFTCATAVGDLLYIGTKDKGLMTSSLSSAGVFINSTPAGPFRNNIFSLDVTPNVLWAVYGDYDTYYNPYDLDSYGISKYASSNWLNIPYSQVYDAKSITRIIVNPKNEKQVYASSFFSGLLRVEDDVPNFLYNEKNSGLESITYEGPNYKDVRINGTAFDKTGNLWITNSRIKNGLKVLKANGQWQSYATSSILNNAETTSYANIVIDRNNTKWISTSNEGVIAFNESTNAFKKMTFGVDAGNLPSADVRSVIIDTKNQLWIGTTKGLRVLSNVGSFQSDSQLKANPIIIMEDNLAQELMYEQFITSIAVDGSNNKWIGTADSGVFMVSPNGQETKYHFTINNSPMPSNMVNDIKINSVTGEVFIATNKGMISFKGVATGANDDLSNVYVYPNPVRPTYSGTIKVAGLLDKANVKITDIEGNLVFETTSEGGTIEWDTTAFGKYKVASGVYMVFISAQDGGETKVKKVMIIR
;
A
#
# COMPACT_ATOMS: atom_id res chain seq x y z
N MET A 1 -20.30 3.33 66.57
CA MET A 1 -20.90 2.64 65.42
C MET A 1 -20.84 3.56 64.19
N THR A 2 -19.83 3.30 63.36
CA THR A 2 -19.71 3.54 61.90
C THR A 2 -20.58 4.60 61.22
N ARG A 3 -19.95 5.74 60.86
CA ARG A 3 -20.32 6.56 59.69
C ARG A 3 -19.57 6.01 58.48
N LYS A 4 -20.29 5.55 57.44
CA LYS A 4 -19.72 5.26 56.11
C LYS A 4 -19.93 6.49 55.24
N ALA A 5 -18.85 7.20 54.89
CA ALA A 5 -18.82 8.16 53.80
C ALA A 5 -18.12 7.49 52.61
N LEU A 6 -18.82 7.42 51.49
CA LEU A 6 -18.36 6.85 50.23
C LEU A 6 -17.57 7.93 49.49
N CYS A 7 -16.24 7.81 49.41
CA CYS A 7 -15.42 8.66 48.56
C CYS A 7 -15.44 8.10 47.13
N ILE A 8 -16.06 8.84 46.20
CA ILE A 8 -15.96 8.60 44.75
C ILE A 8 -14.63 9.21 44.29
N LEU A 9 -13.70 8.35 43.88
CA LEU A 9 -12.43 8.75 43.29
C LEU A 9 -12.65 9.00 41.78
N PHE A 10 -12.60 10.26 41.36
CA PHE A 10 -12.59 10.63 39.94
C PHE A 10 -11.20 10.31 39.35
N LEU A 11 -11.10 9.25 38.54
CA LEU A 11 -9.94 8.94 37.72
C LEU A 11 -9.98 9.81 36.45
N THR A 12 -9.28 10.93 36.47
CA THR A 12 -8.97 11.70 35.26
C THR A 12 -7.88 10.97 34.48
N LEU A 13 -8.27 10.24 33.44
CA LEU A 13 -7.36 9.73 32.41
C LEU A 13 -6.88 10.92 31.56
N PHE A 14 -5.68 11.43 31.86
CA PHE A 14 -4.94 12.27 30.92
C PHE A 14 -4.42 11.39 29.80
N GLN A 15 -5.03 11.46 28.62
CA GLN A 15 -4.40 10.98 27.40
C GLN A 15 -3.27 11.97 27.04
N PHE A 16 -2.03 11.57 27.30
CA PHE A 16 -0.88 12.23 26.70
C PHE A 16 -0.85 11.86 25.22
N GLY A 17 -1.32 12.78 24.37
CA GLY A 17 -1.00 12.75 22.95
C GLY A 17 0.49 13.01 22.79
N PHE A 18 1.25 11.99 22.43
CA PHE A 18 2.62 12.18 21.97
C PHE A 18 2.55 12.95 20.64
N ALA A 19 3.07 14.17 20.61
CA ALA A 19 3.40 14.85 19.38
C ALA A 19 4.50 14.04 18.67
N GLN A 20 4.12 13.28 17.65
CA GLN A 20 5.04 12.54 16.80
C GLN A 20 6.03 13.55 16.21
N SER A 21 7.33 13.33 16.39
CA SER A 21 8.35 13.98 15.58
C SER A 21 7.93 13.89 14.12
N GLN A 22 8.07 14.95 13.32
CA GLN A 22 7.76 14.91 11.89
C GLN A 22 8.71 13.94 11.19
N LEU A 23 8.38 12.66 11.28
CA LEU A 23 8.90 11.57 10.47
C LEU A 23 8.54 11.91 9.02
N SER A 24 9.53 12.05 8.15
CA SER A 24 9.34 12.44 6.75
C SER A 24 8.87 11.25 5.94
N TRP A 25 7.56 10.99 5.98
CA TRP A 25 6.89 10.01 5.12
C TRP A 25 6.56 10.60 3.75
N GLN A 26 6.63 9.78 2.71
CA GLN A 26 6.11 10.12 1.38
C GLN A 26 5.27 8.96 0.83
N GLY A 27 4.13 9.29 0.23
CA GLY A 27 3.19 8.32 -0.33
C GLY A 27 3.32 8.20 -1.86
N TYR A 28 3.11 6.98 -2.36
CA TYR A 28 3.12 6.62 -3.77
C TYR A 28 1.88 5.75 -4.05
N PHE A 29 0.78 6.41 -4.41
CA PHE A 29 -0.54 5.79 -4.55
C PHE A 29 -1.04 5.81 -5.99
N SER A 30 -1.77 4.77 -6.38
CA SER A 30 -2.54 4.76 -7.61
C SER A 30 -3.86 5.51 -7.44
N PHE A 31 -4.22 6.25 -8.47
CA PHE A 31 -5.48 6.98 -8.57
C PHE A 31 -6.36 6.41 -9.70
N ASN A 32 -6.02 5.23 -10.22
CA ASN A 32 -6.64 4.67 -11.42
C ASN A 32 -7.97 3.93 -11.16
N GLU A 33 -8.17 3.37 -9.97
CA GLU A 33 -9.40 2.66 -9.63
C GLU A 33 -10.40 3.62 -8.99
N ILE A 34 -11.23 4.28 -9.80
CA ILE A 34 -12.21 5.27 -9.31
C ILE A 34 -13.41 4.56 -8.71
N LYS A 35 -13.65 4.79 -7.42
CA LYS A 35 -14.76 4.23 -6.66
C LYS A 35 -16.01 5.08 -6.72
N ASP A 36 -15.83 6.40 -6.57
CA ASP A 36 -16.91 7.36 -6.58
C ASP A 36 -16.36 8.77 -6.89
N ILE A 37 -17.24 9.66 -7.31
CA ILE A 37 -16.94 11.06 -7.63
C ILE A 37 -17.94 11.93 -6.87
N SER A 38 -17.56 13.17 -6.57
CA SER A 38 -18.49 14.21 -6.15
C SER A 38 -18.04 15.54 -6.77
N GLU A 39 -18.87 16.56 -6.70
CA GLU A 39 -18.58 17.82 -7.36
C GLU A 39 -19.04 19.02 -6.54
N SER A 40 -18.37 20.14 -6.79
CA SER A 40 -18.78 21.47 -6.43
C SER A 40 -19.10 22.26 -7.69
N SER A 41 -19.47 23.53 -7.51
CA SER A 41 -19.63 24.47 -8.63
C SER A 41 -18.41 24.62 -9.55
N ASN A 42 -17.20 24.32 -9.05
CA ASN A 42 -15.94 24.55 -9.79
C ASN A 42 -14.86 23.49 -9.56
N THR A 43 -15.16 22.39 -8.88
CA THR A 43 -14.17 21.38 -8.50
C THR A 43 -14.79 19.99 -8.61
N VAL A 44 -14.07 19.06 -9.22
CA VAL A 44 -14.41 17.64 -9.19
C VAL A 44 -13.55 16.97 -8.11
N PHE A 45 -14.16 16.10 -7.31
CA PHE A 45 -13.55 15.29 -6.28
C PHE A 45 -13.68 13.83 -6.69
N ALA A 46 -12.58 13.11 -6.84
CA ALA A 46 -12.59 11.71 -7.24
C ALA A 46 -11.92 10.87 -6.15
N ALA A 47 -12.67 9.91 -5.62
CA ALA A 47 -12.16 8.90 -4.72
C ALA A 47 -11.68 7.70 -5.54
N SER A 48 -10.38 7.38 -5.44
CA SER A 48 -9.87 6.10 -5.87
C SER A 48 -10.07 5.03 -4.79
N GLU A 49 -9.52 3.83 -4.99
CA GLU A 49 -9.59 2.71 -4.04
C GLU A 49 -9.37 3.16 -2.57
N ASN A 50 -8.33 3.94 -2.29
CA ASN A 50 -8.01 4.39 -0.93
C ASN A 50 -7.33 5.77 -0.86
N ALA A 51 -7.34 6.52 -1.96
CA ALA A 51 -6.83 7.87 -2.05
C ALA A 51 -7.90 8.80 -2.64
N LEU A 52 -7.75 10.09 -2.42
CA LEU A 52 -8.64 11.12 -2.95
C LEU A 52 -7.81 12.08 -3.79
N PHE A 53 -8.38 12.57 -4.88
CA PHE A 53 -7.83 13.72 -5.59
C PHE A 53 -8.95 14.65 -6.04
N PHE A 54 -8.61 15.91 -6.24
CA PHE A 54 -9.57 16.90 -6.68
C PHE A 54 -8.91 17.91 -7.60
N LYS A 55 -9.68 18.35 -8.59
CA LYS A 55 -9.22 19.23 -9.65
C LYS A 55 -10.18 20.41 -9.77
N ASN A 56 -9.66 21.60 -9.51
CA ASN A 56 -10.42 22.83 -9.70
C ASN A 56 -10.44 23.18 -11.19
N THR A 57 -11.63 23.36 -11.76
CA THR A 57 -11.82 23.58 -13.21
C THR A 57 -11.42 24.97 -13.65
N ALA A 58 -11.48 25.96 -12.77
CA ALA A 58 -11.10 27.34 -13.08
C ALA A 58 -9.58 27.58 -13.05
N SER A 59 -8.90 27.04 -12.04
CA SER A 59 -7.45 27.21 -11.86
C SER A 59 -6.60 26.08 -12.44
N ASN A 60 -7.23 24.96 -12.82
CA ASN A 60 -6.58 23.72 -13.23
C ASN A 60 -5.62 23.12 -12.18
N VAL A 61 -5.76 23.53 -10.91
CA VAL A 61 -4.96 23.00 -9.80
C VAL A 61 -5.49 21.63 -9.40
N LEU A 62 -4.58 20.64 -9.39
CA LEU A 62 -4.81 19.27 -8.93
C LEU A 62 -4.18 19.07 -7.55
N LYS A 63 -4.92 18.49 -6.62
CA LYS A 63 -4.42 18.11 -5.29
C LYS A 63 -4.79 16.67 -4.99
N THR A 64 -3.98 16.01 -4.17
CA THR A 64 -4.18 14.63 -3.72
C THR A 64 -4.23 14.57 -2.20
N LYS A 65 -4.89 13.54 -1.68
CA LYS A 65 -4.96 13.18 -0.27
C LYS A 65 -4.79 11.67 -0.14
N THR A 66 -3.88 11.27 0.74
CA THR A 66 -3.47 9.87 0.97
C THR A 66 -3.37 9.60 2.47
N THR A 67 -2.86 8.43 2.86
CA THR A 67 -2.61 8.11 4.27
C THR A 67 -1.57 9.01 4.92
N VAL A 68 -0.63 9.56 4.13
CA VAL A 68 0.35 10.56 4.60
C VAL A 68 -0.35 11.86 5.02
N ASP A 69 -1.49 12.17 4.40
CA ASP A 69 -2.31 13.34 4.73
C ASP A 69 -3.31 13.06 5.86
N GLY A 70 -3.45 11.80 6.31
CA GLY A 70 -4.37 11.39 7.36
C GLY A 70 -5.58 10.53 6.90
N LEU A 71 -5.62 10.07 5.65
CA LEU A 71 -6.59 9.04 5.24
C LEU A 71 -6.27 7.69 5.90
N SER A 72 -7.25 6.77 5.90
CA SER A 72 -7.16 5.52 6.67
C SER A 72 -6.47 4.34 5.97
N GLY A 73 -6.26 4.43 4.65
CA GLY A 73 -5.79 3.32 3.80
C GLY A 73 -6.85 2.25 3.52
N GLN A 74 -8.04 2.34 4.14
CA GLN A 74 -9.17 1.44 3.88
C GLN A 74 -9.81 1.72 2.52
N THR A 75 -10.61 0.78 2.01
CA THR A 75 -11.25 0.91 0.71
C THR A 75 -12.42 1.91 0.78
N ILE A 76 -12.33 2.99 0.01
CA ILE A 76 -13.38 4.00 -0.12
C ILE A 76 -14.52 3.41 -0.95
N SER A 77 -15.76 3.67 -0.53
CA SER A 77 -16.97 3.21 -1.21
C SER A 77 -17.92 4.33 -1.61
N ALA A 78 -17.81 5.51 -0.99
CA ALA A 78 -18.60 6.68 -1.33
C ALA A 78 -17.84 7.97 -1.01
N VAL A 79 -18.08 9.02 -1.79
CA VAL A 79 -17.57 10.37 -1.51
C VAL A 79 -18.66 11.42 -1.74
N TYR A 80 -18.73 12.40 -0.85
CA TYR A 80 -19.67 13.51 -0.98
C TYR A 80 -19.02 14.82 -0.57
N TYR A 81 -19.16 15.87 -1.37
CA TYR A 81 -18.71 17.21 -1.03
C TYR A 81 -19.90 18.11 -0.68
N SER A 82 -19.90 18.66 0.53
CA SER A 82 -20.86 19.66 0.97
C SER A 82 -20.36 21.07 0.64
N GLU A 83 -20.96 21.70 -0.37
CA GLU A 83 -20.64 23.09 -0.75
C GLU A 83 -21.00 24.09 0.35
N ALA A 84 -22.09 23.83 1.10
CA ALA A 84 -22.57 24.70 2.18
C ALA A 84 -21.63 24.68 3.40
N PHE A 85 -21.11 23.51 3.76
CA PHE A 85 -20.24 23.34 4.92
C PHE A 85 -18.74 23.32 4.58
N LYS A 86 -18.37 23.33 3.28
CA LYS A 86 -16.99 23.21 2.79
C LYS A 86 -16.28 21.98 3.37
N LYS A 87 -16.97 20.84 3.30
CA LYS A 87 -16.50 19.55 3.85
C LYS A 87 -16.56 18.47 2.80
N THR A 88 -15.51 17.67 2.70
CA THR A 88 -15.51 16.41 1.94
C THR A 88 -15.72 15.25 2.90
N ILE A 89 -16.71 14.41 2.63
CA ILE A 89 -17.07 13.24 3.42
C ILE A 89 -16.69 12.01 2.63
N ILE A 90 -15.97 11.10 3.28
CA ILE A 90 -15.50 9.85 2.68
C ILE A 90 -16.11 8.70 3.48
N GLY A 91 -16.90 7.87 2.80
CA GLY A 91 -17.44 6.63 3.33
C GLY A 91 -16.63 5.43 2.87
N TYR A 92 -16.45 4.44 3.74
CA TYR A 92 -15.63 3.26 3.48
C TYR A 92 -16.45 1.96 3.54
N GLU A 93 -15.91 0.91 2.92
CA GLU A 93 -16.53 -0.42 2.89
C GLU A 93 -16.72 -1.07 4.27
N ASN A 94 -15.93 -0.67 5.26
CA ASN A 94 -16.03 -1.17 6.63
C ASN A 94 -16.91 -0.29 7.55
N GLY A 95 -17.52 0.77 7.01
CA GLY A 95 -18.32 1.73 7.78
C GLY A 95 -17.53 2.86 8.41
N LEU A 96 -16.22 2.96 8.17
CA LEU A 96 -15.48 4.17 8.54
C LEU A 96 -16.08 5.37 7.82
N MET A 97 -16.12 6.51 8.50
CA MET A 97 -16.35 7.79 7.85
C MET A 97 -15.24 8.78 8.22
N LEU A 98 -14.71 9.48 7.21
CA LEU A 98 -13.78 10.59 7.41
C LEU A 98 -14.43 11.89 6.92
N ILE A 99 -14.17 12.98 7.63
CA ILE A 99 -14.59 14.32 7.25
C ILE A 99 -13.35 15.18 7.09
N ILE A 100 -13.10 15.67 5.88
CA ILE A 100 -12.09 16.67 5.59
C ILE A 100 -12.76 18.04 5.64
N ASN A 101 -12.27 18.93 6.50
CA ASN A 101 -12.64 20.33 6.46
C ASN A 101 -11.75 21.06 5.46
N GLU A 102 -12.31 21.50 4.33
CA GLU A 102 -11.53 22.10 3.25
C GLU A 102 -11.02 23.52 3.61
N THR A 103 -11.55 24.11 4.69
CA THR A 103 -11.14 25.45 5.14
C THR A 103 -9.76 25.44 5.81
N ASP A 104 -9.49 24.43 6.65
CA ASP A 104 -8.26 24.31 7.44
C ASP A 104 -7.45 23.03 7.13
N GLY A 105 -7.99 22.12 6.32
CA GLY A 105 -7.37 20.86 5.95
C GLY A 105 -7.43 19.76 7.02
N SER A 106 -8.13 19.98 8.14
CA SER A 106 -8.26 19.00 9.21
C SER A 106 -9.08 17.80 8.78
N ILE A 107 -8.68 16.60 9.25
CA ILE A 107 -9.37 15.34 8.98
C ILE A 107 -9.90 14.77 10.29
N THR A 108 -11.21 14.58 10.37
CA THR A 108 -11.88 14.01 11.54
C THR A 108 -12.34 12.59 11.25
N LYS A 109 -11.97 11.65 12.12
CA LYS A 109 -12.38 10.24 12.05
C LYS A 109 -13.69 10.02 12.79
N LYS A 110 -14.63 9.30 12.17
CA LYS A 110 -15.92 8.90 12.76
C LYS A 110 -16.09 7.38 12.67
N VAL A 111 -16.30 6.74 13.82
CA VAL A 111 -16.20 5.28 13.98
C VAL A 111 -17.49 4.65 14.51
N ASP A 112 -18.56 5.42 14.68
CA ASP A 112 -19.78 4.95 15.34
C ASP A 112 -20.48 3.85 14.54
N ILE A 113 -20.46 3.92 13.20
CA ILE A 113 -20.94 2.84 12.32
C ILE A 113 -20.08 1.57 12.51
N ILE A 114 -18.75 1.71 12.63
CA ILE A 114 -17.82 0.61 12.94
C ILE A 114 -18.15 -0.01 14.29
N ASN A 115 -18.42 0.80 15.31
CA ASN A 115 -18.64 0.35 16.69
C ASN A 115 -20.06 -0.17 16.94
N LYS A 116 -20.96 -0.03 15.97
CA LYS A 116 -22.32 -0.56 16.04
C LYS A 116 -22.27 -2.08 16.19
N GLN A 117 -23.14 -2.62 17.05
CA GLN A 117 -23.22 -4.06 17.33
C GLN A 117 -23.94 -4.80 16.19
N LEU A 118 -23.31 -4.79 15.02
CA LEU A 118 -23.75 -5.40 13.77
C LEU A 118 -22.59 -6.18 13.15
N PRO A 119 -22.87 -7.23 12.36
CA PRO A 119 -21.87 -7.93 11.55
C PRO A 119 -21.04 -6.95 10.70
N SER A 120 -19.73 -7.18 10.60
CA SER A 120 -18.81 -6.29 9.88
C SER A 120 -19.15 -6.13 8.39
N ASN A 121 -19.65 -7.20 7.77
CA ASN A 121 -20.03 -7.24 6.36
C ASN A 121 -21.29 -6.41 6.02
N LEU A 122 -22.03 -5.90 7.02
CA LEU A 122 -23.20 -5.04 6.78
C LEU A 122 -22.89 -3.54 6.92
N LYS A 123 -21.65 -3.17 7.29
CA LYS A 123 -21.30 -1.79 7.64
C LYS A 123 -20.89 -0.92 6.46
N LYS A 124 -20.83 -1.48 5.25
CA LYS A 124 -20.47 -0.74 4.04
C LYS A 124 -21.37 0.48 3.86
N ILE A 125 -20.75 1.62 3.60
CA ILE A 125 -21.43 2.85 3.20
C ILE A 125 -21.62 2.80 1.68
N ASN A 126 -22.88 2.83 1.23
CA ASN A 126 -23.24 2.72 -0.18
C ASN A 126 -23.46 4.08 -0.84
N HIS A 127 -24.02 5.05 -0.10
CA HIS A 127 -24.36 6.37 -0.63
C HIS A 127 -24.43 7.40 0.50
N ILE A 128 -24.11 8.65 0.18
CA ILE A 128 -24.20 9.79 1.12
C ILE A 128 -25.00 10.89 0.44
N MET A 129 -26.09 11.29 1.05
CA MET A 129 -26.94 12.37 0.57
C MET A 129 -27.11 13.44 1.65
N GLU A 130 -26.93 14.71 1.26
CA GLU A 130 -27.17 15.85 2.15
C GLU A 130 -28.59 16.40 1.97
N HIS A 131 -29.27 16.67 3.08
CA HIS A 131 -30.52 17.43 3.11
C HIS A 131 -30.58 18.30 4.37
N ASN A 132 -30.73 19.61 4.21
CA ASN A 132 -30.83 20.59 5.30
C ASN A 132 -29.70 20.50 6.35
N GLY A 133 -28.46 20.25 5.91
CA GLY A 133 -27.28 20.13 6.78
C GLY A 133 -27.16 18.81 7.55
N LEU A 134 -28.04 17.84 7.27
CA LEU A 134 -27.93 16.45 7.71
C LEU A 134 -27.51 15.58 6.52
N LEU A 135 -26.58 14.65 6.77
CA LEU A 135 -26.32 13.55 5.86
C LEU A 135 -27.21 12.37 6.21
N TYR A 136 -27.71 11.70 5.19
CA TYR A 136 -28.39 10.42 5.26
C TYR A 136 -27.49 9.38 4.61
N VAL A 137 -26.70 8.69 5.45
CA VAL A 137 -25.68 7.73 5.04
C VAL A 137 -26.34 6.37 4.85
N ALA A 138 -26.50 5.94 3.60
CA ALA A 138 -27.04 4.63 3.26
C ALA A 138 -25.99 3.54 3.49
N CYS A 139 -26.35 2.51 4.24
CA CYS A 139 -25.50 1.38 4.59
C CYS A 139 -26.17 0.04 4.24
N ASP A 140 -25.40 -1.05 4.29
CA ASP A 140 -25.94 -2.40 4.04
C ASP A 140 -26.88 -2.92 5.15
N PHE A 141 -27.06 -2.17 6.25
CA PHE A 141 -28.05 -2.46 7.30
C PHE A 141 -29.22 -1.47 7.39
N GLY A 142 -29.15 -0.30 6.74
CA GLY A 142 -30.12 0.77 6.94
C GLY A 142 -29.58 2.16 6.61
N ILE A 143 -30.15 3.21 7.19
CA ILE A 143 -29.71 4.61 7.00
C ILE A 143 -29.20 5.16 8.32
N VAL A 144 -28.11 5.93 8.30
CA VAL A 144 -27.58 6.61 9.49
C VAL A 144 -27.56 8.12 9.25
N GLN A 145 -28.14 8.89 10.18
CA GLN A 145 -28.05 10.34 10.12
C GLN A 145 -26.73 10.86 10.68
N PHE A 146 -26.19 11.91 10.07
CA PHE A 146 -25.03 12.62 10.56
C PHE A 146 -25.18 14.13 10.39
N ASN A 147 -25.00 14.90 11.45
CA ASN A 147 -25.14 16.35 11.42
C ASN A 147 -23.81 17.03 11.03
N LEU A 148 -23.81 17.77 9.92
CA LEU A 148 -22.60 18.43 9.42
C LEU A 148 -22.12 19.60 10.29
N ALA A 149 -23.03 20.27 11.00
CA ALA A 149 -22.68 21.39 11.88
C ALA A 149 -21.99 20.90 13.16
N THR A 150 -22.57 19.89 13.82
CA THR A 150 -22.04 19.37 15.09
C THR A 150 -21.03 18.23 14.92
N LEU A 151 -20.94 17.65 13.71
CA LEU A 151 -20.17 16.45 13.40
C LEU A 151 -20.55 15.26 14.29
N GLN A 152 -21.84 15.12 14.62
CA GLN A 152 -22.36 14.04 15.46
C GLN A 152 -23.33 13.17 14.68
N PHE A 153 -23.31 11.87 14.99
CA PHE A 153 -24.35 10.96 14.51
C PHE A 153 -25.68 11.24 15.20
N GLY A 154 -26.75 11.11 14.43
CA GLY A 154 -28.12 11.14 14.90
C GLY A 154 -28.73 9.74 14.90
N ASP A 155 -29.98 9.65 14.50
CA ASP A 155 -30.70 8.38 14.48
C ASP A 155 -30.19 7.40 13.42
N THR A 156 -30.42 6.12 13.68
CA THR A 156 -30.28 5.05 12.69
C THR A 156 -31.66 4.52 12.33
N TYR A 157 -31.93 4.39 11.03
CA TYR A 157 -33.20 3.92 10.49
C TYR A 157 -33.04 2.50 9.98
N PHE A 158 -33.66 1.56 10.68
CA PHE A 158 -33.83 0.18 10.22
C PHE A 158 -35.19 0.08 9.53
N ILE A 159 -35.17 0.17 8.20
CA ILE A 159 -36.38 0.38 7.39
C ILE A 159 -36.87 -0.89 6.68
N GLY A 160 -36.27 -2.03 7.02
CA GLY A 160 -36.73 -3.34 6.55
C GLY A 160 -38.03 -3.75 7.25
N ASP A 161 -38.63 -4.84 6.76
CA ASP A 161 -39.88 -5.34 7.32
C ASP A 161 -39.71 -5.68 8.81
N ASN A 162 -40.63 -5.20 9.65
CA ASN A 162 -40.55 -5.30 11.11
C ASN A 162 -39.30 -4.67 11.74
N GLY A 163 -38.71 -3.66 11.09
CA GLY A 163 -37.49 -3.00 11.58
C GLY A 163 -36.22 -3.83 11.35
N ALA A 164 -36.23 -4.76 10.40
CA ALA A 164 -35.08 -5.56 10.03
C ALA A 164 -33.99 -4.72 9.34
N GLU A 165 -32.76 -5.23 9.42
CA GLU A 165 -31.62 -4.74 8.64
C GLU A 165 -31.89 -5.00 7.15
N ILE A 166 -31.63 -3.99 6.33
CA ILE A 166 -31.81 -4.09 4.88
C ILE A 166 -30.73 -3.29 4.17
N SER A 167 -30.24 -3.79 3.04
CA SER A 167 -29.24 -3.07 2.27
C SER A 167 -29.89 -1.89 1.55
N VAL A 168 -29.54 -0.68 1.99
CA VAL A 168 -29.96 0.57 1.36
C VAL A 168 -28.88 0.99 0.39
N LYS A 169 -29.22 1.09 -0.89
CA LYS A 169 -28.27 1.39 -1.97
C LYS A 169 -28.13 2.88 -2.23
N GLN A 170 -29.24 3.61 -2.27
CA GLN A 170 -29.28 5.05 -2.51
C GLN A 170 -30.49 5.67 -1.84
N THR A 171 -30.39 6.94 -1.48
CA THR A 171 -31.44 7.73 -0.82
C THR A 171 -31.60 9.07 -1.52
N THR A 172 -32.83 9.58 -1.58
CA THR A 172 -33.11 10.91 -2.14
C THR A 172 -34.33 11.55 -1.47
N PHE A 173 -34.42 12.88 -1.50
CA PHE A 173 -35.61 13.61 -1.07
C PHE A 173 -36.39 14.09 -2.29
N PHE A 174 -37.71 13.91 -2.25
CA PHE A 174 -38.59 14.37 -3.31
C PHE A 174 -39.98 14.68 -2.78
N ASN A 175 -40.50 15.88 -3.09
CA ASN A 175 -41.84 16.34 -2.75
C ASN A 175 -42.24 16.11 -1.27
N GLY A 176 -41.34 16.42 -0.33
CA GLY A 176 -41.60 16.28 1.11
C GLY A 176 -41.46 14.86 1.65
N PHE A 177 -40.97 13.91 0.87
CA PHE A 177 -40.71 12.54 1.30
C PHE A 177 -39.24 12.19 1.13
N ILE A 178 -38.74 11.31 2.00
CA ILE A 178 -37.50 10.58 1.80
C ILE A 178 -37.81 9.24 1.11
N PHE A 179 -37.03 8.92 0.07
CA PHE A 179 -37.08 7.66 -0.64
C PHE A 179 -35.75 6.92 -0.47
N ALA A 180 -35.82 5.59 -0.38
CA ALA A 180 -34.66 4.72 -0.28
C ALA A 180 -34.81 3.54 -1.25
N ALA A 181 -33.87 3.40 -2.18
CA ALA A 181 -33.72 2.20 -3.00
C ALA A 181 -33.03 1.13 -2.15
N THR A 182 -33.63 -0.05 -2.04
CA THR A 182 -33.13 -1.13 -1.20
C THR A 182 -33.13 -2.47 -1.91
N SER A 183 -32.46 -3.47 -1.32
CA SER A 183 -32.49 -4.85 -1.80
C SER A 183 -33.86 -5.54 -1.70
N SER A 184 -34.84 -4.92 -1.04
CA SER A 184 -36.22 -5.41 -0.91
C SER A 184 -37.22 -4.24 -0.93
N GLY A 185 -37.22 -3.53 -2.04
CA GLY A 185 -38.20 -2.53 -2.45
C GLY A 185 -37.69 -1.09 -2.40
N ILE A 186 -38.51 -0.17 -2.91
CA ILE A 186 -38.34 1.26 -2.65
C ILE A 186 -39.15 1.62 -1.41
N ARG A 187 -38.48 2.12 -0.39
CA ARG A 187 -39.10 2.58 0.86
C ARG A 187 -39.35 4.09 0.79
N LYS A 188 -40.48 4.54 1.34
CA LYS A 188 -40.89 5.96 1.38
C LYS A 188 -41.39 6.33 2.77
N ALA A 189 -40.95 7.47 3.29
CA ALA A 189 -41.47 8.06 4.53
C ALA A 189 -41.62 9.59 4.40
N ASP A 190 -42.53 10.17 5.18
CA ASP A 190 -42.72 11.62 5.25
C ASP A 190 -41.49 12.27 5.90
N ALA A 191 -40.83 13.17 5.17
CA ALA A 191 -39.61 13.85 5.62
C ALA A 191 -39.84 14.72 6.86
N ALA A 192 -41.07 15.18 7.09
CA ALA A 192 -41.44 15.97 8.25
C ALA A 192 -41.75 15.11 9.49
N SER A 193 -41.78 13.78 9.37
CA SER A 193 -42.02 12.89 10.50
C SER A 193 -40.89 13.01 11.52
N ALA A 194 -41.25 13.27 12.78
CA ALA A 194 -40.29 13.35 13.88
C ALA A 194 -39.66 12.00 14.24
N ASN A 195 -40.23 10.88 13.78
CA ASN A 195 -39.85 9.52 14.16
C ASN A 195 -39.46 8.67 12.94
N LEU A 196 -38.63 9.19 12.03
CA LEU A 196 -38.14 8.41 10.88
C LEU A 196 -37.35 7.14 11.28
N ASN A 197 -36.95 7.03 12.55
CA ASN A 197 -36.38 5.81 13.13
C ASN A 197 -37.41 4.70 13.43
N ASP A 198 -38.69 5.03 13.52
CA ASP A 198 -39.78 4.05 13.60
C ASP A 198 -40.08 3.48 12.21
N PHE A 199 -39.86 2.17 12.05
CA PHE A 199 -40.07 1.49 10.77
C PHE A 199 -41.52 1.57 10.28
N ASN A 200 -42.50 1.80 11.17
CA ASN A 200 -43.91 1.96 10.77
C ASN A 200 -44.18 3.26 9.99
N GLN A 201 -43.25 4.21 10.01
CA GLN A 201 -43.32 5.41 9.18
C GLN A 201 -42.94 5.14 7.72
N TRP A 202 -42.34 3.99 7.43
CA TRP A 202 -41.85 3.64 6.10
C TRP A 202 -42.82 2.70 5.39
N THR A 203 -43.17 3.07 4.17
CA THR A 203 -44.06 2.30 3.29
C THR A 203 -43.29 1.78 2.08
N VAL A 204 -43.67 0.60 1.58
CA VAL A 204 -43.13 0.06 0.33
C VAL A 204 -43.91 0.64 -0.84
N VAL A 205 -43.21 1.33 -1.74
CA VAL A 205 -43.79 1.93 -2.96
C VAL A 205 -43.79 0.90 -4.10
N ASN A 206 -42.66 0.20 -4.25
CA ASN A 206 -42.49 -0.90 -5.21
C ASN A 206 -41.68 -2.02 -4.53
N THR A 207 -42.00 -3.28 -4.83
CA THR A 207 -41.25 -4.46 -4.38
C THR A 207 -40.05 -4.75 -5.31
N GLY A 208 -39.21 -5.72 -4.95
CA GLY A 208 -38.05 -6.16 -5.76
C GLY A 208 -36.73 -5.54 -5.33
N ASP A 209 -35.65 -5.82 -6.06
CA ASP A 209 -34.30 -5.32 -5.77
C ASP A 209 -34.02 -4.05 -6.57
N TRP A 210 -33.60 -2.98 -5.90
CA TRP A 210 -33.40 -1.65 -6.49
C TRP A 210 -31.98 -1.13 -6.29
N SER A 211 -31.36 -0.70 -7.38
CA SER A 211 -29.99 -0.19 -7.40
C SER A 211 -29.91 1.29 -7.01
N SER A 212 -30.85 2.11 -7.46
CA SER A 212 -30.77 3.56 -7.28
C SER A 212 -32.14 4.24 -7.30
N VAL A 213 -32.22 5.41 -6.65
CA VAL A 213 -33.35 6.34 -6.69
C VAL A 213 -32.82 7.77 -6.62
N GLU A 214 -33.25 8.63 -7.53
CA GLU A 214 -32.69 9.98 -7.70
C GLU A 214 -33.76 10.99 -8.14
N ALA A 215 -33.80 12.13 -7.46
CA ALA A 215 -34.63 13.26 -7.84
C ALA A 215 -33.97 14.07 -8.96
N LEU A 216 -34.74 14.41 -9.99
CA LEU A 216 -34.32 15.22 -11.13
C LEU A 216 -35.37 16.32 -11.35
N ASP A 217 -35.18 17.47 -10.70
CA ASP A 217 -36.14 18.58 -10.68
C ASP A 217 -37.56 18.12 -10.28
N LEU A 218 -38.47 18.00 -11.26
CA LEU A 218 -39.87 17.59 -11.08
C LEU A 218 -40.09 16.08 -11.26
N GLU A 219 -39.05 15.34 -11.64
CA GLU A 219 -39.09 13.90 -11.85
C GLU A 219 -38.40 13.17 -10.69
N LEU A 220 -38.88 11.96 -10.41
CA LEU A 220 -38.22 11.03 -9.50
C LEU A 220 -38.00 9.72 -10.25
N ILE A 221 -36.73 9.35 -10.39
CA ILE A 221 -36.29 8.23 -11.23
C ILE A 221 -35.73 7.14 -10.33
N ALA A 222 -36.00 5.88 -10.67
CA ALA A 222 -35.38 4.75 -10.00
C ALA A 222 -34.95 3.68 -11.00
N ILE A 223 -33.89 2.93 -10.68
CA ILE A 223 -33.40 1.82 -11.48
C ILE A 223 -33.40 0.56 -10.63
N ASN A 224 -34.02 -0.50 -11.15
CA ASN A 224 -33.98 -1.80 -10.47
C ASN A 224 -32.65 -2.54 -10.72
N ALA A 225 -32.41 -3.64 -9.99
CA ALA A 225 -31.17 -4.42 -10.10
C ALA A 225 -30.90 -4.99 -11.51
N SER A 226 -31.93 -5.14 -12.34
CA SER A 226 -31.81 -5.58 -13.73
C SER A 226 -31.59 -4.43 -14.73
N GLY A 227 -31.41 -3.18 -14.27
CA GLY A 227 -31.19 -2.02 -15.14
C GLY A 227 -32.45 -1.44 -15.77
N TYR A 228 -33.64 -1.75 -15.25
CA TYR A 228 -34.89 -1.18 -15.77
C TYR A 228 -35.17 0.17 -15.10
N ILE A 229 -35.16 1.25 -15.89
CA ILE A 229 -35.45 2.61 -15.45
C ILE A 229 -36.96 2.79 -15.29
N HIS A 230 -37.36 3.38 -14.18
CA HIS A 230 -38.75 3.68 -13.84
C HIS A 230 -38.92 5.17 -13.47
N ARG A 231 -40.13 5.69 -13.72
CA ARG A 231 -40.55 7.05 -13.33
C ARG A 231 -41.64 6.99 -12.27
N TYR A 232 -41.53 7.83 -11.26
CA TYR A 232 -42.55 7.93 -10.22
C TYR A 232 -43.76 8.72 -10.72
N ASN A 233 -44.97 8.13 -10.65
CA ASN A 233 -46.21 8.78 -11.07
C ASN A 233 -47.01 9.38 -9.90
N SER A 234 -46.36 9.68 -8.77
CA SER A 234 -46.96 10.06 -7.47
C SER A 234 -47.60 8.92 -6.67
N ILE A 235 -47.79 7.74 -7.26
CA ILE A 235 -48.31 6.55 -6.55
C ILE A 235 -47.22 5.48 -6.47
N SER A 236 -46.68 5.08 -7.62
CA SER A 236 -45.64 4.05 -7.74
C SER A 236 -44.65 4.38 -8.87
N PHE A 237 -43.55 3.64 -8.91
CA PHE A 237 -42.60 3.68 -10.01
C PHE A 237 -43.10 2.81 -11.17
N ILE A 238 -43.27 3.43 -12.34
CA ILE A 238 -43.74 2.79 -13.57
C ILE A 238 -42.56 2.64 -14.53
N GLY A 239 -42.43 1.45 -15.13
CA GLY A 239 -41.36 1.15 -16.06
C GLY A 239 -41.34 2.11 -17.26
N PHE A 240 -40.15 2.57 -17.60
CA PHE A 240 -39.92 3.57 -18.65
C PHE A 240 -38.97 3.07 -19.73
N LEU A 241 -37.76 2.63 -19.36
CA LEU A 241 -36.73 2.25 -20.33
C LEU A 241 -35.77 1.19 -19.77
N GLN A 242 -35.52 0.12 -20.53
CA GLN A 242 -34.59 -0.94 -20.16
C GLN A 242 -33.16 -0.61 -20.61
N LEU A 243 -32.19 -0.65 -19.67
CA LEU A 243 -30.77 -0.57 -20.00
C LEU A 243 -30.23 -1.93 -20.47
N PRO A 244 -29.17 -1.97 -21.29
CA PRO A 244 -28.55 -3.22 -21.72
C PRO A 244 -27.90 -4.02 -20.58
N GLN A 245 -27.53 -3.37 -19.48
CA GLN A 245 -26.86 -3.94 -18.32
C GLN A 245 -27.32 -3.21 -17.04
N SER A 246 -27.09 -3.82 -15.88
CA SER A 246 -27.33 -3.19 -14.59
C SER A 246 -26.53 -1.89 -14.44
N SER A 247 -27.15 -0.87 -13.82
CA SER A 247 -26.49 0.40 -13.53
C SER A 247 -25.44 0.25 -12.43
N SER A 248 -24.27 0.83 -12.65
CA SER A 248 -23.22 0.97 -11.65
C SER A 248 -23.43 2.21 -10.78
N ASP A 249 -23.97 3.29 -11.35
CA ASP A 249 -24.17 4.57 -10.67
C ASP A 249 -25.29 5.38 -11.36
N MET A 250 -26.01 6.19 -10.57
CA MET A 250 -27.00 7.16 -11.06
C MET A 250 -27.00 8.40 -10.19
N ARG A 251 -26.89 9.58 -10.81
CA ARG A 251 -26.90 10.87 -10.09
C ARG A 251 -27.44 12.01 -10.95
N ALA A 252 -28.07 12.98 -10.31
CA ALA A 252 -28.57 14.19 -10.96
C ALA A 252 -27.68 15.40 -10.64
N VAL A 253 -27.14 16.05 -11.67
CA VAL A 253 -26.24 17.21 -11.54
C VAL A 253 -26.56 18.22 -12.65
N ASN A 254 -26.74 19.49 -12.27
CA ASN A 254 -27.02 20.59 -13.21
C ASN A 254 -28.15 20.28 -14.21
N GLN A 255 -29.30 19.80 -13.72
CA GLN A 255 -30.49 19.42 -14.52
C GLN A 255 -30.24 18.26 -15.51
N ASN A 256 -29.13 17.54 -15.37
CA ASN A 256 -28.84 16.33 -16.13
C ASN A 256 -28.84 15.13 -15.20
N LEU A 257 -29.40 14.02 -15.67
CA LEU A 257 -29.30 12.72 -15.03
C LEU A 257 -28.22 11.89 -15.73
N PHE A 258 -27.18 11.56 -14.99
CA PHE A 258 -26.12 10.65 -15.41
C PHE A 258 -26.48 9.24 -14.96
N ILE A 259 -26.54 8.31 -15.91
CA ILE A 259 -26.69 6.88 -15.65
C ILE A 259 -25.47 6.18 -16.21
N THR A 260 -24.70 5.55 -15.34
CA THR A 260 -23.48 4.82 -15.71
C THR A 260 -23.76 3.32 -15.68
N ILE A 261 -23.51 2.65 -16.80
CA ILE A 261 -23.39 1.18 -16.87
C ILE A 261 -21.94 0.83 -17.22
N PRO A 262 -21.49 -0.43 -17.07
CA PRO A 262 -20.08 -0.79 -17.22
C PRO A 262 -19.41 -0.32 -18.51
N ASN A 263 -20.12 -0.22 -19.64
CA ASN A 263 -19.53 0.17 -20.92
C ASN A 263 -20.06 1.48 -21.52
N THR A 264 -21.06 2.12 -20.90
CA THR A 264 -21.75 3.28 -21.46
C THR A 264 -22.19 4.27 -20.36
N VAL A 265 -22.00 5.57 -20.60
CA VAL A 265 -22.62 6.65 -19.82
C VAL A 265 -23.76 7.24 -20.64
N TYR A 266 -24.96 7.30 -20.07
CA TYR A 266 -26.11 7.98 -20.62
C TYR A 266 -26.35 9.28 -19.86
N VAL A 267 -26.60 10.37 -20.59
CA VAL A 267 -26.93 11.68 -20.04
C VAL A 267 -28.31 12.07 -20.55
N TYR A 268 -29.27 12.16 -19.64
CA TYR A 268 -30.61 12.66 -19.91
C TYR A 268 -30.76 14.07 -19.36
N ASN A 269 -31.56 14.92 -20.01
CA ASN A 269 -31.98 16.18 -19.41
C ASN A 269 -33.11 15.96 -18.40
N ASN A 270 -33.56 17.02 -17.75
CA ASN A 270 -34.67 16.99 -16.78
C ASN A 270 -36.04 16.60 -17.34
N GLN A 271 -36.17 16.42 -18.65
CA GLN A 271 -37.36 15.88 -19.32
C GLN A 271 -37.21 14.40 -19.68
N MET A 272 -36.14 13.75 -19.20
CA MET A 272 -35.77 12.37 -19.55
C MET A 272 -35.52 12.17 -21.05
N ILE A 273 -35.08 13.22 -21.76
CA ILE A 273 -34.65 13.15 -23.16
C ILE A 273 -33.14 12.90 -23.17
N LEU A 274 -32.73 11.85 -23.89
CA LEU A 274 -31.32 11.49 -24.04
C LEU A 274 -30.58 12.62 -24.76
N SER A 275 -29.70 13.30 -24.03
CA SER A 275 -28.86 14.40 -24.54
C SER A 275 -27.52 13.87 -25.03
N ARG A 276 -26.97 12.82 -24.39
CA ARG A 276 -25.71 12.21 -24.80
C ARG A 276 -25.61 10.74 -24.41
N GLN A 277 -24.92 9.97 -25.23
CA GLN A 277 -24.55 8.58 -24.96
C GLN A 277 -23.08 8.39 -25.31
N ILE A 278 -22.32 7.81 -24.39
CA ILE A 278 -20.85 7.74 -24.48
C ILE A 278 -20.42 6.31 -24.20
N SER A 279 -19.88 5.62 -25.19
CA SER A 279 -19.36 4.27 -25.03
C SER A 279 -17.88 4.26 -24.62
N ASN A 280 -17.45 3.18 -23.98
CA ASN A 280 -16.06 2.97 -23.60
C ASN A 280 -15.07 3.04 -24.78
N ALA A 281 -15.46 2.53 -25.95
CA ALA A 281 -14.69 2.61 -27.19
C ALA A 281 -14.49 4.05 -27.69
N GLN A 282 -15.38 4.99 -27.35
CA GLN A 282 -15.20 6.41 -27.65
C GLN A 282 -14.27 7.11 -26.66
N VAL A 283 -14.13 6.58 -25.44
CA VAL A 283 -13.32 7.17 -24.37
C VAL A 283 -11.87 6.72 -24.48
N LEU A 284 -11.63 5.42 -24.63
CA LEU A 284 -10.29 4.87 -24.77
C LEU A 284 -10.30 3.60 -25.63
N ASP A 285 -10.95 2.54 -25.15
CA ASP A 285 -11.08 1.26 -25.82
C ASP A 285 -12.24 0.44 -25.24
N SER A 286 -12.58 -0.69 -25.86
CA SER A 286 -13.71 -1.53 -25.48
C SER A 286 -13.52 -2.34 -24.20
N SER A 287 -12.31 -2.40 -23.63
CA SER A 287 -12.00 -3.08 -22.36
C SER A 287 -12.25 -2.19 -21.15
N LEU A 288 -12.34 -0.87 -21.35
CA LEU A 288 -12.56 0.09 -20.28
C LEU A 288 -13.93 -0.13 -19.61
N VAL A 289 -13.94 -0.17 -18.28
CA VAL A 289 -15.15 -0.31 -17.45
C VAL A 289 -15.40 0.98 -16.69
N PHE A 290 -16.56 1.59 -16.89
CA PHE A 290 -16.99 2.79 -16.17
C PHE A 290 -17.55 2.45 -14.78
N THR A 291 -17.35 3.36 -13.82
CA THR A 291 -17.83 3.21 -12.44
C THR A 291 -18.87 4.26 -12.09
N CYS A 292 -18.64 5.51 -12.47
CA CYS A 292 -19.51 6.65 -12.19
C CYS A 292 -19.26 7.79 -13.17
N ALA A 293 -20.16 8.77 -13.24
CA ALA A 293 -19.97 9.95 -14.08
C ALA A 293 -20.67 11.19 -13.50
N THR A 294 -20.06 12.36 -13.65
CA THR A 294 -20.60 13.66 -13.22
C THR A 294 -20.18 14.79 -14.17
N ALA A 295 -20.63 16.01 -13.93
CA ALA A 295 -20.17 17.19 -14.65
C ALA A 295 -19.97 18.43 -13.77
N VAL A 296 -18.95 19.22 -14.10
CA VAL A 296 -18.72 20.57 -13.53
C VAL A 296 -18.79 21.58 -14.67
N GLY A 297 -19.89 22.34 -14.75
CA GLY A 297 -20.18 23.17 -15.92
C GLY A 297 -20.31 22.30 -17.18
N ASP A 298 -19.58 22.64 -18.24
CA ASP A 298 -19.51 21.83 -19.47
C ASP A 298 -18.51 20.67 -19.40
N LEU A 299 -17.72 20.52 -18.32
CA LEU A 299 -16.75 19.43 -18.25
C LEU A 299 -17.40 18.17 -17.69
N LEU A 300 -17.51 17.14 -18.52
CA LEU A 300 -17.91 15.79 -18.14
C LEU A 300 -16.71 15.03 -17.58
N TYR A 301 -16.95 14.30 -16.49
CA TYR A 301 -15.98 13.40 -15.86
C TYR A 301 -16.56 11.99 -15.78
N ILE A 302 -15.78 10.99 -16.20
CA ILE A 302 -16.13 9.57 -16.15
C ILE A 302 -15.07 8.83 -15.33
N GLY A 303 -15.48 8.26 -14.21
CA GLY A 303 -14.66 7.36 -13.41
C GLY A 303 -14.60 5.98 -14.05
N THR A 304 -13.44 5.33 -13.93
CA THR A 304 -13.20 4.02 -14.51
C THR A 304 -12.64 3.05 -13.48
N LYS A 305 -12.81 1.75 -13.72
CA LYS A 305 -12.36 0.69 -12.82
C LYS A 305 -10.83 0.62 -12.69
N ASP A 306 -10.08 0.99 -13.74
CA ASP A 306 -8.62 0.80 -13.76
C ASP A 306 -7.82 1.79 -14.64
N LYS A 307 -8.44 2.79 -15.27
CA LYS A 307 -7.75 3.82 -16.09
C LYS A 307 -7.90 5.25 -15.55
N GLY A 308 -8.45 5.39 -14.35
CA GLY A 308 -8.64 6.66 -13.66
C GLY A 308 -9.84 7.46 -14.14
N LEU A 309 -9.72 8.78 -14.12
CA LEU A 309 -10.77 9.75 -14.42
C LEU A 309 -10.58 10.33 -15.83
N MET A 310 -11.53 10.04 -16.72
CA MET A 310 -11.55 10.53 -18.09
C MET A 310 -12.40 11.79 -18.19
N THR A 311 -11.97 12.79 -18.94
CA THR A 311 -12.64 14.10 -19.06
C THR A 311 -12.87 14.48 -20.52
N SER A 312 -14.04 15.04 -20.82
CA SER A 312 -14.37 15.64 -22.13
C SER A 312 -15.41 16.76 -21.96
N SER A 313 -15.71 17.51 -23.01
CA SER A 313 -16.84 18.46 -23.04
C SER A 313 -18.16 17.70 -22.98
N LEU A 314 -19.16 18.20 -22.26
CA LEU A 314 -20.51 17.64 -22.13
C LEU A 314 -21.35 17.94 -23.36
N SER A 315 -21.32 19.19 -23.82
CA SER A 315 -22.09 19.71 -24.96
C SER A 315 -21.59 19.26 -26.33
N SER A 316 -20.32 18.86 -26.45
CA SER A 316 -19.73 18.46 -27.73
C SER A 316 -18.99 17.13 -27.64
N ALA A 317 -18.98 16.37 -28.74
CA ALA A 317 -18.18 15.17 -28.86
C ALA A 317 -16.70 15.54 -29.04
N GLY A 318 -15.99 15.72 -27.92
CA GLY A 318 -14.56 16.00 -27.87
C GLY A 318 -13.71 14.77 -27.55
N VAL A 319 -12.40 14.89 -27.76
CA VAL A 319 -11.41 13.89 -27.34
C VAL A 319 -11.41 13.76 -25.82
N PHE A 320 -11.42 12.53 -25.32
CA PHE A 320 -11.27 12.26 -23.90
C PHE A 320 -9.80 12.39 -23.50
N ILE A 321 -9.56 13.09 -22.40
CA ILE A 321 -8.25 13.21 -21.76
C ILE A 321 -8.26 12.53 -20.41
N ASN A 322 -7.14 11.93 -20.02
CA ASN A 322 -6.99 11.38 -18.68
C ASN A 322 -6.61 12.52 -17.72
N SER A 323 -7.46 12.79 -16.72
CA SER A 323 -7.27 13.83 -15.68
C SER A 323 -6.74 13.25 -14.36
N THR A 324 -6.29 12.00 -14.36
CA THR A 324 -5.80 11.29 -13.17
C THR A 324 -4.42 11.79 -12.74
N PRO A 325 -4.15 11.97 -11.44
CA PRO A 325 -2.80 12.24 -10.96
C PRO A 325 -1.82 11.13 -11.34
N ALA A 326 -0.56 11.51 -11.59
CA ALA A 326 0.50 10.54 -11.83
C ALA A 326 0.78 9.70 -10.58
N GLY A 327 0.98 8.39 -10.78
CA GLY A 327 1.25 7.43 -9.72
C GLY A 327 1.63 6.06 -10.29
N PRO A 328 1.95 5.08 -9.42
CA PRO A 328 2.04 3.69 -9.83
C PRO A 328 0.71 3.25 -10.47
N PHE A 329 0.77 2.23 -11.33
CA PHE A 329 -0.44 1.76 -12.02
C PHE A 329 -1.50 1.23 -11.03
N ARG A 330 -1.09 0.54 -9.96
CA ARG A 330 -1.97 -0.01 -8.91
C ARG A 330 -1.38 0.19 -7.51
N ASN A 331 -2.23 0.08 -6.49
CA ASN A 331 -1.82 0.14 -5.08
C ASN A 331 -1.27 -1.18 -4.56
N ASN A 332 -1.83 -2.32 -4.97
CA ASN A 332 -1.33 -3.65 -4.57
C ASN A 332 0.00 -3.93 -5.29
N ILE A 333 1.10 -3.41 -4.75
CA ILE A 333 2.46 -3.62 -5.25
C ILE A 333 3.01 -4.88 -4.57
N PHE A 334 3.34 -5.89 -5.37
CA PHE A 334 3.81 -7.17 -4.85
C PHE A 334 5.31 -7.18 -4.56
N SER A 335 6.09 -6.48 -5.38
CA SER A 335 7.53 -6.32 -5.17
C SER A 335 8.05 -5.07 -5.88
N LEU A 336 9.20 -4.61 -5.44
CA LEU A 336 9.89 -3.47 -6.01
C LEU A 336 11.40 -3.71 -6.05
N ASP A 337 12.10 -2.92 -6.85
CA ASP A 337 13.56 -2.79 -6.76
C ASP A 337 13.95 -1.32 -6.88
N VAL A 338 14.99 -0.95 -6.14
CA VAL A 338 15.39 0.45 -5.96
C VAL A 338 16.89 0.58 -6.16
N THR A 339 17.27 1.54 -6.99
CA THR A 339 18.64 2.00 -7.15
C THR A 339 18.71 3.49 -6.74
N PRO A 340 19.89 4.15 -6.81
CA PRO A 340 19.98 5.56 -6.47
C PRO A 340 19.03 6.47 -7.25
N ASN A 341 18.75 6.17 -8.53
CA ASN A 341 17.98 7.06 -9.41
C ASN A 341 16.59 6.54 -9.79
N VAL A 342 16.35 5.23 -9.69
CA VAL A 342 15.10 4.62 -10.17
C VAL A 342 14.49 3.70 -9.13
N LEU A 343 13.16 3.65 -9.13
CA LEU A 343 12.36 2.65 -8.45
C LEU A 343 11.51 1.94 -9.50
N TRP A 344 11.50 0.62 -9.48
CA TRP A 344 10.61 -0.22 -10.27
C TRP A 344 9.62 -0.96 -9.39
N ALA A 345 8.39 -1.15 -9.85
CA ALA A 345 7.33 -1.84 -9.13
C ALA A 345 6.55 -2.79 -10.06
N VAL A 346 6.14 -3.94 -9.51
CA VAL A 346 5.36 -4.97 -10.21
C VAL A 346 4.14 -5.40 -9.38
N TYR A 347 3.13 -5.93 -10.07
CA TYR A 347 1.76 -6.06 -9.55
C TYR A 347 1.16 -7.46 -9.61
N GLY A 348 1.84 -8.42 -10.25
CA GLY A 348 1.38 -9.81 -10.23
C GLY A 348 1.60 -10.42 -8.86
N ASP A 349 0.93 -11.51 -8.55
CA ASP A 349 1.03 -12.13 -7.24
C ASP A 349 1.07 -13.67 -7.27
N TYR A 350 1.08 -14.22 -6.06
CA TYR A 350 0.71 -15.59 -5.75
C TYR A 350 0.25 -15.67 -4.29
N ASP A 351 -0.55 -16.67 -3.95
CA ASP A 351 -1.01 -16.89 -2.58
C ASP A 351 0.11 -17.40 -1.64
N THR A 352 -0.23 -17.63 -0.37
CA THR A 352 0.72 -18.18 0.61
C THR A 352 1.26 -19.56 0.23
N TYR A 353 0.66 -20.29 -0.71
CA TYR A 353 1.12 -21.58 -1.19
C TYR A 353 1.89 -21.50 -2.52
N TYR A 354 2.26 -20.28 -2.96
CA TYR A 354 2.86 -20.02 -4.27
C TYR A 354 1.96 -20.50 -5.42
N ASN A 355 0.65 -20.31 -5.27
CA ASN A 355 -0.31 -20.48 -6.35
C ASN A 355 -0.55 -19.15 -7.06
N PRO A 356 -0.19 -18.99 -8.34
CA PRO A 356 -0.38 -17.74 -9.09
C PRO A 356 -1.77 -17.62 -9.73
N TYR A 357 -2.70 -18.55 -9.46
CA TYR A 357 -4.04 -18.57 -10.07
C TYR A 357 -5.11 -17.92 -9.16
N ASP A 358 -6.06 -17.17 -9.71
CA ASP A 358 -6.20 -16.81 -11.12
C ASP A 358 -5.07 -15.88 -11.62
N LEU A 359 -4.63 -16.06 -12.87
CA LEU A 359 -3.45 -15.36 -13.40
C LEU A 359 -3.73 -13.89 -13.67
N ASP A 360 -2.84 -13.05 -13.17
CA ASP A 360 -2.86 -11.61 -13.37
C ASP A 360 -2.26 -11.17 -14.71
N SER A 361 -2.86 -10.15 -15.32
CA SER A 361 -2.42 -9.55 -16.59
C SER A 361 -2.15 -8.05 -16.41
N TYR A 362 -1.09 -7.73 -15.67
CA TYR A 362 -0.69 -6.36 -15.37
C TYR A 362 0.61 -5.97 -16.04
N GLY A 363 0.77 -4.66 -16.23
CA GLY A 363 2.02 -4.05 -16.67
C GLY A 363 3.04 -3.92 -15.54
N ILE A 364 4.01 -3.02 -15.74
CA ILE A 364 5.04 -2.68 -14.75
C ILE A 364 5.18 -1.16 -14.66
N SER A 365 5.67 -0.66 -13.53
CA SER A 365 5.81 0.79 -13.29
C SER A 365 7.22 1.16 -12.87
N LYS A 366 7.67 2.34 -13.32
CA LYS A 366 8.94 2.96 -12.95
C LYS A 366 8.70 4.36 -12.41
N TYR A 367 9.38 4.71 -11.33
CA TYR A 367 9.48 6.07 -10.83
C TYR A 367 10.92 6.55 -10.95
N ALA A 368 11.12 7.68 -11.62
CA ALA A 368 12.43 8.31 -11.81
C ALA A 368 12.28 9.82 -12.02
N SER A 369 13.20 10.61 -11.47
CA SER A 369 13.19 12.09 -11.62
C SER A 369 11.81 12.72 -11.33
N SER A 370 11.14 12.27 -10.26
CA SER A 370 9.81 12.71 -9.86
C SER A 370 8.67 12.44 -10.86
N ASN A 371 8.87 11.52 -11.81
CA ASN A 371 7.86 11.13 -12.80
C ASN A 371 7.63 9.62 -12.79
N TRP A 372 6.38 9.25 -13.10
CA TRP A 372 5.97 7.87 -13.28
C TRP A 372 5.92 7.50 -14.76
N LEU A 373 6.50 6.35 -15.09
CA LEU A 373 6.30 5.63 -16.35
C LEU A 373 5.53 4.35 -16.03
N ASN A 374 4.40 4.15 -16.70
CA ASN A 374 3.59 2.95 -16.58
C ASN A 374 3.60 2.21 -17.93
N ILE A 375 4.22 1.03 -17.97
CA ILE A 375 4.30 0.20 -19.17
C ILE A 375 3.11 -0.77 -19.13
N PRO A 376 2.17 -0.71 -20.08
CA PRO A 376 0.93 -1.49 -20.02
C PRO A 376 1.18 -2.99 -20.29
N TYR A 377 0.23 -3.83 -19.86
CA TYR A 377 0.27 -5.28 -20.07
C TYR A 377 0.50 -5.68 -21.55
N SER A 378 -0.11 -4.93 -22.48
CA SER A 378 0.04 -5.17 -23.93
C SER A 378 1.48 -5.02 -24.45
N GLN A 379 2.38 -4.40 -23.68
CA GLN A 379 3.79 -4.20 -24.05
C GLN A 379 4.74 -5.18 -23.34
N VAL A 380 4.28 -5.96 -22.36
CA VAL A 380 5.13 -6.90 -21.59
C VAL A 380 5.12 -8.32 -22.17
N TYR A 381 4.84 -8.48 -23.47
CA TYR A 381 4.87 -9.76 -24.18
C TYR A 381 3.96 -10.84 -23.54
N ASP A 382 2.79 -10.43 -23.06
CA ASP A 382 1.83 -11.31 -22.36
C ASP A 382 2.44 -12.03 -21.13
N ALA A 383 3.46 -11.45 -20.52
CA ALA A 383 4.00 -11.96 -19.26
C ALA A 383 2.96 -11.75 -18.14
N LYS A 384 2.43 -12.86 -17.61
CA LYS A 384 1.42 -12.88 -16.55
C LYS A 384 2.07 -12.99 -15.19
N SER A 385 1.38 -12.58 -14.13
CA SER A 385 1.86 -12.72 -12.75
C SER A 385 3.34 -12.31 -12.59
N ILE A 386 3.69 -11.09 -13.00
CA ILE A 386 5.04 -10.53 -12.83
C ILE A 386 5.21 -10.18 -11.34
N THR A 387 6.02 -10.96 -10.63
CA THR A 387 6.10 -10.97 -9.16
C THR A 387 7.40 -10.41 -8.60
N ARG A 388 8.48 -10.34 -9.38
CA ARG A 388 9.74 -9.73 -8.95
C ARG A 388 10.32 -8.89 -10.06
N ILE A 389 11.14 -7.91 -9.70
CA ILE A 389 11.91 -7.11 -10.63
C ILE A 389 13.30 -6.89 -10.04
N ILE A 390 14.31 -6.85 -10.91
CA ILE A 390 15.68 -6.57 -10.53
C ILE A 390 16.34 -5.67 -11.57
N VAL A 391 16.97 -4.60 -11.09
CA VAL A 391 17.77 -3.69 -11.89
C VAL A 391 19.21 -4.18 -11.88
N ASN A 392 19.89 -4.15 -13.03
CA ASN A 392 21.32 -4.44 -13.06
C ASN A 392 22.08 -3.34 -12.29
N PRO A 393 22.80 -3.67 -11.21
CA PRO A 393 23.47 -2.68 -10.36
C PRO A 393 24.61 -1.93 -11.07
N LYS A 394 25.09 -2.43 -12.22
CA LYS A 394 26.11 -1.76 -13.05
C LYS A 394 25.53 -0.97 -14.22
N ASN A 395 24.25 -1.17 -14.54
CA ASN A 395 23.58 -0.53 -15.66
C ASN A 395 22.07 -0.45 -15.40
N GLU A 396 21.58 0.68 -14.88
CA GLU A 396 20.16 0.87 -14.54
C GLU A 396 19.20 0.78 -15.74
N LYS A 397 19.73 0.81 -16.97
CA LYS A 397 18.95 0.63 -18.20
C LYS A 397 18.57 -0.82 -18.45
N GLN A 398 19.30 -1.77 -17.87
CA GLN A 398 19.06 -3.20 -18.01
C GLN A 398 18.29 -3.71 -16.79
N VAL A 399 17.07 -4.16 -17.01
CA VAL A 399 16.15 -4.60 -15.97
C VAL A 399 15.54 -5.94 -16.36
N TYR A 400 15.31 -6.79 -15.36
CA TYR A 400 14.66 -8.09 -15.55
C TYR A 400 13.46 -8.21 -14.61
N ALA A 401 12.31 -8.59 -15.15
CA ALA A 401 11.10 -8.84 -14.39
C ALA A 401 10.76 -10.34 -14.42
N SER A 402 10.73 -10.95 -13.24
CA SER A 402 10.37 -12.36 -13.04
C SER A 402 8.87 -12.52 -13.10
N SER A 403 8.41 -13.44 -13.94
CA SER A 403 7.03 -13.88 -13.99
C SER A 403 6.89 -15.25 -13.34
N PHE A 404 5.93 -15.39 -12.42
CA PHE A 404 5.61 -16.67 -11.77
C PHE A 404 4.68 -17.54 -12.64
N PHE A 405 4.81 -17.44 -13.97
CA PHE A 405 4.06 -18.24 -14.95
C PHE A 405 4.69 -18.23 -16.36
N SER A 406 5.16 -17.07 -16.83
CA SER A 406 5.58 -16.84 -18.23
C SER A 406 7.10 -16.81 -18.45
N GLY A 407 7.93 -16.88 -17.41
CA GLY A 407 9.39 -16.83 -17.52
C GLY A 407 10.02 -15.52 -17.04
N LEU A 408 11.01 -15.00 -17.77
CA LEU A 408 11.78 -13.80 -17.37
C LEU A 408 11.73 -12.74 -18.47
N LEU A 409 11.09 -11.61 -18.18
CA LEU A 409 11.00 -10.47 -19.09
C LEU A 409 12.27 -9.62 -18.97
N ARG A 410 12.87 -9.25 -20.11
CA ARG A 410 13.96 -8.28 -20.19
C ARG A 410 13.43 -6.94 -20.68
N VAL A 411 13.82 -5.90 -19.96
CA VAL A 411 13.52 -4.50 -20.25
C VAL A 411 14.86 -3.79 -20.43
N GLU A 412 15.05 -3.13 -21.56
CA GLU A 412 16.25 -2.34 -21.85
C GLU A 412 15.82 -0.92 -22.20
N ASP A 413 16.44 0.08 -21.57
CA ASP A 413 16.11 1.49 -21.80
C ASP A 413 14.59 1.76 -21.68
N ASP A 414 13.99 1.22 -20.62
CA ASP A 414 12.55 1.32 -20.31
C ASP A 414 11.60 0.64 -21.32
N VAL A 415 12.14 -0.11 -22.29
CA VAL A 415 11.36 -0.83 -23.30
C VAL A 415 11.48 -2.34 -23.06
N PRO A 416 10.39 -3.05 -22.72
CA PRO A 416 10.38 -4.49 -22.77
C PRO A 416 10.73 -4.94 -24.18
N ASN A 417 11.67 -5.88 -24.32
CA ASN A 417 12.16 -6.27 -25.65
C ASN A 417 12.30 -7.78 -25.85
N PHE A 418 12.24 -8.58 -24.78
CA PHE A 418 12.40 -10.02 -24.88
C PHE A 418 11.80 -10.73 -23.67
N LEU A 419 11.09 -11.83 -23.90
CA LEU A 419 10.61 -12.74 -22.85
C LEU A 419 11.36 -14.08 -22.97
N TYR A 420 12.23 -14.36 -22.00
CA TYR A 420 12.88 -15.66 -21.88
C TYR A 420 11.88 -16.69 -21.36
N ASN A 421 11.77 -17.82 -22.07
CA ASN A 421 10.90 -18.95 -21.73
C ASN A 421 11.58 -20.28 -22.07
N GLU A 422 10.87 -21.39 -21.98
CA GLU A 422 11.42 -22.73 -22.18
C GLU A 422 11.87 -23.03 -23.61
N LYS A 423 11.50 -22.19 -24.59
CA LYS A 423 11.82 -22.40 -26.02
C LYS A 423 13.08 -21.67 -26.47
N ASN A 424 13.47 -20.60 -25.77
CA ASN A 424 14.52 -19.69 -26.21
C ASN A 424 15.62 -19.46 -25.16
N SER A 425 15.57 -20.20 -24.05
CA SER A 425 16.46 -20.01 -22.91
C SER A 425 16.72 -21.32 -22.16
N GLY A 426 17.50 -21.25 -21.07
CA GLY A 426 17.72 -22.38 -20.16
C GLY A 426 16.62 -22.58 -19.11
N LEU A 427 15.53 -21.80 -19.17
CA LEU A 427 14.38 -21.93 -18.28
C LEU A 427 13.55 -23.18 -18.62
N GLU A 428 12.87 -23.74 -17.63
CA GLU A 428 12.07 -24.96 -17.75
C GLU A 428 10.63 -24.71 -17.31
N SER A 429 9.70 -25.30 -18.06
CA SER A 429 8.28 -25.37 -17.69
C SER A 429 8.03 -26.56 -16.79
N ILE A 430 7.01 -26.47 -15.94
CA ILE A 430 6.42 -27.64 -15.27
C ILE A 430 5.94 -28.63 -16.34
N THR A 431 6.37 -29.90 -16.27
CA THR A 431 6.03 -30.94 -17.25
C THR A 431 5.18 -32.09 -16.70
N TYR A 432 5.10 -32.25 -15.37
CA TYR A 432 4.41 -33.39 -14.75
C TYR A 432 2.86 -33.31 -14.84
N GLU A 433 2.31 -32.12 -15.13
CA GLU A 433 0.89 -31.91 -15.48
C GLU A 433 0.56 -32.28 -16.95
N GLY A 434 1.59 -32.57 -17.75
CA GLY A 434 1.47 -32.94 -19.16
C GLY A 434 2.35 -32.07 -20.09
N PRO A 435 2.69 -32.57 -21.29
CA PRO A 435 3.67 -31.92 -22.18
C PRO A 435 3.22 -30.56 -22.74
N ASN A 436 1.91 -30.33 -22.79
CA ASN A 436 1.30 -29.10 -23.32
C ASN A 436 1.03 -28.05 -22.24
N TYR A 437 1.19 -28.41 -20.96
CA TYR A 437 1.07 -27.45 -19.86
C TYR A 437 2.33 -26.57 -19.85
N LYS A 438 2.16 -25.26 -20.06
CA LYS A 438 3.25 -24.27 -20.09
C LYS A 438 3.13 -23.34 -18.90
N ASP A 439 4.04 -23.50 -17.96
CA ASP A 439 4.08 -22.79 -16.68
C ASP A 439 5.56 -22.72 -16.23
N VAL A 440 6.20 -21.60 -16.56
CA VAL A 440 7.61 -21.29 -16.29
C VAL A 440 7.66 -20.31 -15.11
N ARG A 441 7.80 -20.84 -13.90
CA ARG A 441 7.73 -20.06 -12.66
C ARG A 441 9.08 -19.51 -12.24
N ILE A 442 9.32 -18.22 -12.50
CA ILE A 442 10.51 -17.50 -12.08
C ILE A 442 10.18 -16.59 -10.91
N ASN A 443 11.07 -16.53 -9.91
CA ASN A 443 10.87 -15.69 -8.74
C ASN A 443 12.16 -14.99 -8.31
N GLY A 444 12.96 -15.63 -7.47
CA GLY A 444 14.21 -15.09 -6.96
C GLY A 444 15.23 -14.84 -8.06
N THR A 445 15.77 -13.62 -8.09
CA THR A 445 16.86 -13.20 -8.98
C THR A 445 17.93 -12.43 -8.21
N ALA A 446 19.19 -12.59 -8.61
CA ALA A 446 20.31 -11.84 -8.05
C ALA A 446 21.47 -11.72 -9.04
N PHE A 447 22.07 -10.53 -9.14
CA PHE A 447 23.32 -10.35 -9.87
C PHE A 447 24.52 -10.70 -9.00
N ASP A 448 25.48 -11.46 -9.54
CA ASP A 448 26.79 -11.62 -8.91
C ASP A 448 27.76 -10.49 -9.28
N LYS A 449 28.91 -10.45 -8.60
CA LYS A 449 29.94 -9.41 -8.82
C LYS A 449 30.50 -9.39 -10.25
N THR A 450 30.41 -10.52 -10.97
CA THR A 450 30.87 -10.64 -12.36
C THR A 450 29.80 -10.25 -13.38
N GLY A 451 28.58 -9.95 -12.92
CA GLY A 451 27.46 -9.53 -13.77
C GLY A 451 26.63 -10.68 -14.32
N ASN A 452 26.76 -11.90 -13.78
CA ASN A 452 25.83 -12.98 -14.14
C ASN A 452 24.55 -12.84 -13.32
N LEU A 453 23.42 -13.12 -13.96
CA LEU A 453 22.11 -13.12 -13.34
C LEU A 453 21.74 -14.54 -12.89
N TRP A 454 21.72 -14.76 -11.58
CA TRP A 454 21.25 -16.00 -10.96
C TRP A 454 19.73 -15.95 -10.79
N ILE A 455 19.08 -17.06 -11.11
CA ILE A 455 17.62 -17.14 -11.24
C ILE A 455 17.13 -18.45 -10.63
N THR A 456 16.06 -18.39 -9.85
CA THR A 456 15.35 -19.59 -9.36
C THR A 456 14.15 -19.91 -10.25
N ASN A 457 14.00 -21.17 -10.64
CA ASN A 457 12.91 -21.69 -11.47
C ASN A 457 12.17 -22.76 -10.66
N SER A 458 10.96 -22.44 -10.20
CA SER A 458 10.21 -23.24 -9.21
C SER A 458 9.62 -24.52 -9.81
N ARG A 459 9.43 -25.54 -8.96
CA ARG A 459 8.72 -26.79 -9.28
C ARG A 459 9.31 -27.60 -10.44
N ILE A 460 10.63 -27.54 -10.59
CA ILE A 460 11.40 -28.33 -11.57
C ILE A 460 12.71 -28.82 -10.93
N LYS A 461 13.31 -29.87 -11.51
CA LYS A 461 14.51 -30.53 -10.95
C LYS A 461 15.77 -29.67 -10.96
N ASN A 462 15.92 -28.83 -11.99
CA ASN A 462 17.06 -27.94 -12.17
C ASN A 462 16.78 -26.52 -11.68
N GLY A 463 16.37 -26.38 -10.41
CA GLY A 463 15.76 -25.14 -9.92
C GLY A 463 16.67 -23.91 -9.88
N LEU A 464 17.99 -24.06 -9.98
CA LEU A 464 18.93 -22.94 -10.00
C LEU A 464 19.52 -22.75 -11.40
N LYS A 465 19.33 -21.55 -11.95
CA LYS A 465 19.80 -21.15 -13.28
C LYS A 465 20.74 -19.97 -13.17
N VAL A 466 21.62 -19.81 -14.16
CA VAL A 466 22.41 -18.59 -14.33
C VAL A 466 22.45 -18.18 -15.80
N LEU A 467 22.09 -16.94 -16.06
CA LEU A 467 22.35 -16.24 -17.31
C LEU A 467 23.68 -15.52 -17.16
N LYS A 468 24.72 -16.06 -17.81
CA LYS A 468 26.06 -15.48 -17.79
C LYS A 468 26.08 -14.15 -18.56
N ALA A 469 27.02 -13.27 -18.22
CA ALA A 469 27.15 -11.95 -18.87
C ALA A 469 27.35 -12.02 -20.39
N ASN A 470 27.85 -13.16 -20.91
CA ASN A 470 28.00 -13.43 -22.35
C ASN A 470 26.71 -14.00 -23.01
N GLY A 471 25.59 -14.06 -22.29
CA GLY A 471 24.30 -14.56 -22.77
C GLY A 471 24.11 -16.08 -22.67
N GLN A 472 25.10 -16.83 -22.19
CA GLN A 472 25.00 -18.29 -22.05
C GLN A 472 24.22 -18.70 -20.80
N TRP A 473 23.44 -19.77 -20.92
CA TRP A 473 22.69 -20.35 -19.82
C TRP A 473 23.40 -21.55 -19.21
N GLN A 474 23.39 -21.64 -17.88
CA GLN A 474 23.79 -22.84 -17.14
C GLN A 474 22.75 -23.18 -16.07
N SER A 475 22.71 -24.44 -15.67
CA SER A 475 21.71 -24.99 -14.74
C SER A 475 22.35 -25.88 -13.69
N TYR A 476 21.78 -25.89 -12.49
CA TYR A 476 22.19 -26.75 -11.39
C TYR A 476 20.98 -27.48 -10.81
N ALA A 477 21.13 -28.80 -10.64
CA ALA A 477 20.07 -29.69 -10.19
C ALA A 477 19.80 -29.53 -8.68
N THR A 478 18.78 -28.76 -8.31
CA THR A 478 18.36 -28.63 -6.90
C THR A 478 17.73 -29.93 -6.36
N SER A 479 17.30 -30.84 -7.25
CA SER A 479 16.92 -32.21 -6.88
C SER A 479 18.06 -33.02 -6.24
N SER A 480 19.32 -32.55 -6.29
CA SER A 480 20.43 -33.19 -5.57
C SER A 480 20.39 -32.95 -4.05
N ILE A 481 19.56 -32.01 -3.57
CA ILE A 481 19.51 -31.62 -2.14
C ILE A 481 18.07 -31.52 -1.59
N LEU A 482 17.09 -31.24 -2.45
CA LEU A 482 15.67 -31.20 -2.08
C LEU A 482 15.08 -32.61 -2.10
N ASN A 483 14.15 -32.92 -1.19
CA ASN A 483 13.47 -34.22 -1.22
C ASN A 483 12.51 -34.30 -2.41
N ASN A 484 11.84 -33.19 -2.73
CA ASN A 484 11.00 -33.08 -3.92
C ASN A 484 11.09 -31.67 -4.55
N ALA A 485 11.96 -31.53 -5.55
CA ALA A 485 12.14 -30.28 -6.27
C ALA A 485 10.92 -29.88 -7.13
N GLU A 486 10.08 -30.83 -7.54
CA GLU A 486 8.92 -30.60 -8.41
C GLU A 486 7.70 -30.05 -7.65
N THR A 487 7.71 -30.09 -6.32
CA THR A 487 6.69 -29.45 -5.48
C THR A 487 7.20 -28.24 -4.69
N THR A 488 8.51 -27.95 -4.79
CA THR A 488 9.16 -26.86 -4.07
C THR A 488 9.18 -25.57 -4.90
N SER A 489 8.71 -24.48 -4.32
CA SER A 489 8.83 -23.13 -4.87
C SER A 489 9.94 -22.35 -4.15
N TYR A 490 10.50 -21.35 -4.82
CA TYR A 490 11.55 -20.49 -4.28
C TYR A 490 11.03 -19.06 -4.06
N ALA A 491 11.49 -18.37 -3.02
CA ALA A 491 11.10 -16.98 -2.74
C ALA A 491 12.18 -15.98 -3.20
N ASN A 492 13.33 -16.00 -2.51
CA ASN A 492 14.41 -15.04 -2.67
C ASN A 492 15.75 -15.78 -2.81
N ILE A 493 16.67 -15.14 -3.51
CA ILE A 493 18.07 -15.56 -3.63
C ILE A 493 18.95 -14.37 -3.26
N VAL A 494 19.96 -14.61 -2.43
CA VAL A 494 20.99 -13.61 -2.10
C VAL A 494 22.37 -14.22 -2.23
N ILE A 495 23.35 -13.40 -2.59
CA ILE A 495 24.73 -13.83 -2.81
C ILE A 495 25.62 -13.20 -1.75
N ASP A 496 26.29 -14.03 -0.97
CA ASP A 496 27.20 -13.55 0.08
C ASP A 496 28.55 -13.08 -0.49
N ARG A 497 29.40 -12.53 0.38
CA ARG A 497 30.75 -12.07 -0.03
C ARG A 497 31.66 -13.20 -0.51
N ASN A 498 31.37 -14.45 -0.14
CA ASN A 498 32.07 -15.67 -0.54
C ASN A 498 31.52 -16.30 -1.83
N ASN A 499 30.61 -15.59 -2.53
CA ASN A 499 29.95 -16.02 -3.76
C ASN A 499 29.04 -17.26 -3.59
N THR A 500 28.61 -17.56 -2.36
CA THR A 500 27.60 -18.59 -2.05
C THR A 500 26.21 -17.99 -2.26
N LYS A 501 25.35 -18.75 -2.94
CA LYS A 501 23.96 -18.38 -3.22
C LYS A 501 23.09 -19.00 -2.15
N TRP A 502 22.41 -18.17 -1.38
CA TRP A 502 21.46 -18.59 -0.35
C TRP A 502 20.05 -18.41 -0.88
N ILE A 503 19.27 -19.49 -0.92
CA ILE A 503 17.98 -19.56 -1.61
C ILE A 503 16.93 -20.03 -0.63
N SER A 504 15.87 -19.24 -0.45
CA SER A 504 14.73 -19.61 0.38
C SER A 504 13.74 -20.50 -0.39
N THR A 505 13.15 -21.48 0.30
CA THR A 505 12.20 -22.43 -0.28
C THR A 505 10.87 -22.44 0.48
N SER A 506 9.79 -22.82 -0.20
CA SER A 506 8.43 -22.85 0.35
C SER A 506 8.18 -23.88 1.45
N ASN A 507 9.01 -24.92 1.55
CA ASN A 507 8.75 -26.09 2.40
C ASN A 507 9.99 -26.93 2.75
N GLU A 508 11.19 -26.54 2.33
CA GLU A 508 12.43 -27.30 2.53
C GLU A 508 13.53 -26.49 3.25
N GLY A 509 13.19 -25.30 3.76
CA GLY A 509 14.12 -24.41 4.44
C GLY A 509 14.92 -23.50 3.51
N VAL A 510 16.21 -23.35 3.78
CA VAL A 510 17.19 -22.62 2.96
C VAL A 510 18.17 -23.61 2.34
N ILE A 511 18.38 -23.51 1.03
CA ILE A 511 19.49 -24.20 0.35
C ILE A 511 20.60 -23.19 0.01
N ALA A 512 21.84 -23.64 0.13
CA ALA A 512 23.03 -22.87 -0.18
C ALA A 512 23.80 -23.55 -1.31
N PHE A 513 24.29 -22.79 -2.29
CA PHE A 513 25.09 -23.31 -3.41
C PHE A 513 26.36 -22.50 -3.60
N ASN A 514 27.50 -23.17 -3.70
CA ASN A 514 28.75 -22.54 -4.10
C ASN A 514 29.29 -23.16 -5.40
N GLU A 515 29.51 -22.32 -6.40
CA GLU A 515 29.93 -22.74 -7.74
C GLU A 515 31.38 -23.27 -7.74
N SER A 516 32.25 -22.80 -6.84
CA SER A 516 33.65 -23.22 -6.81
C SER A 516 33.82 -24.67 -6.33
N THR A 517 32.96 -25.11 -5.41
CA THR A 517 32.91 -26.50 -4.92
C THR A 517 31.84 -27.34 -5.63
N ASN A 518 31.00 -26.71 -6.45
CA ASN A 518 29.80 -27.29 -7.06
C ASN A 518 28.95 -28.09 -6.06
N ALA A 519 28.75 -27.53 -4.85
CA ALA A 519 28.12 -28.23 -3.73
C ALA A 519 26.88 -27.50 -3.23
N PHE A 520 25.90 -28.27 -2.77
CA PHE A 520 24.73 -27.78 -2.06
C PHE A 520 24.78 -28.12 -0.57
N LYS A 521 24.24 -27.24 0.27
CA LYS A 521 23.92 -27.50 1.69
C LYS A 521 22.51 -27.05 2.01
N LYS A 522 21.91 -27.59 3.07
CA LYS A 522 20.53 -27.29 3.46
C LYS A 522 20.42 -27.01 4.97
N MET A 523 19.66 -25.98 5.32
CA MET A 523 19.16 -25.73 6.67
C MET A 523 17.63 -25.78 6.64
N THR A 524 17.01 -26.59 7.48
CA THR A 524 15.56 -26.74 7.55
C THR A 524 15.05 -26.80 9.00
N PHE A 525 13.76 -27.07 9.14
CA PHE A 525 13.08 -27.20 10.42
C PHE A 525 13.66 -28.31 11.29
N GLY A 526 13.87 -28.02 12.57
CA GLY A 526 14.36 -28.96 13.58
C GLY A 526 15.80 -28.67 14.04
N VAL A 527 16.07 -28.93 15.32
CA VAL A 527 17.29 -28.52 16.03
C VAL A 527 18.58 -29.04 15.38
N ASP A 528 18.53 -30.26 14.83
CA ASP A 528 19.68 -30.94 14.22
C ASP A 528 19.75 -30.75 12.69
N ALA A 529 18.70 -30.21 12.08
CA ALA A 529 18.56 -30.11 10.62
C ALA A 529 18.76 -28.68 10.08
N GLY A 530 19.16 -27.73 10.93
CA GLY A 530 19.34 -26.32 10.56
C GLY A 530 18.81 -25.34 11.59
N ASN A 531 17.96 -25.82 12.51
CA ASN A 531 17.36 -25.07 13.60
C ASN A 531 16.46 -23.90 13.13
N LEU A 532 15.80 -24.07 11.99
CA LEU A 532 14.76 -23.13 11.55
C LEU A 532 13.45 -23.40 12.31
N PRO A 533 12.66 -22.36 12.65
CA PRO A 533 11.36 -22.50 13.31
C PRO A 533 10.25 -22.96 12.34
N SER A 534 10.48 -22.82 11.03
CA SER A 534 9.62 -23.32 9.97
C SER A 534 10.48 -23.67 8.75
N ALA A 535 10.05 -24.68 7.98
CA ALA A 535 10.67 -25.02 6.70
C ALA A 535 10.17 -24.12 5.55
N ASP A 536 9.13 -23.32 5.79
CA ASP A 536 8.65 -22.31 4.85
C ASP A 536 9.38 -20.99 5.09
N VAL A 537 10.36 -20.73 4.22
CA VAL A 537 11.25 -19.56 4.31
C VAL A 537 10.88 -18.57 3.21
N ARG A 538 10.65 -17.33 3.62
CA ARG A 538 10.07 -16.28 2.77
C ARG A 538 11.07 -15.19 2.41
N SER A 539 12.03 -14.93 3.29
CA SER A 539 13.05 -13.93 3.06
C SER A 539 14.42 -14.41 3.52
N VAL A 540 15.45 -14.08 2.76
CA VAL A 540 16.85 -14.25 3.11
C VAL A 540 17.60 -12.98 2.71
N ILE A 541 18.46 -12.47 3.59
CA ILE A 541 19.29 -11.29 3.29
C ILE A 541 20.67 -11.41 3.95
N ILE A 542 21.69 -10.90 3.27
CA ILE A 542 23.04 -10.80 3.81
C ILE A 542 23.22 -9.40 4.39
N ASP A 543 23.60 -9.32 5.66
CA ASP A 543 23.82 -8.05 6.34
C ASP A 543 25.23 -7.48 6.11
N THR A 544 25.52 -6.28 6.63
CA THR A 544 26.82 -5.63 6.38
C THR A 544 28.00 -6.34 7.07
N LYS A 545 27.72 -7.27 8.00
CA LYS A 545 28.69 -8.15 8.67
C LYS A 545 28.79 -9.51 7.98
N ASN A 546 28.17 -9.67 6.80
CA ASN A 546 28.13 -10.91 6.02
C ASN A 546 27.45 -12.07 6.78
N GLN A 547 26.49 -11.74 7.65
CA GLN A 547 25.62 -12.71 8.32
C GLN A 547 24.35 -12.91 7.50
N LEU A 548 23.84 -14.14 7.48
CA LEU A 548 22.60 -14.45 6.79
C LEU A 548 21.43 -14.35 7.78
N TRP A 549 20.51 -13.44 7.51
CA TRP A 549 19.24 -13.29 8.20
C TRP A 549 18.15 -14.04 7.43
N ILE A 550 17.38 -14.85 8.14
CA ILE A 550 16.42 -15.80 7.58
C ILE A 550 15.05 -15.51 8.19
N GLY A 551 14.11 -15.03 7.37
CA GLY A 551 12.72 -14.80 7.71
C GLY A 551 11.85 -15.97 7.29
N THR A 552 11.14 -16.57 8.24
CA THR A 552 10.22 -17.70 8.00
C THR A 552 8.78 -17.31 8.27
N THR A 553 7.85 -18.22 8.02
CA THR A 553 6.44 -18.06 8.43
C THR A 553 6.21 -18.12 9.94
N LYS A 554 7.22 -18.48 10.74
CA LYS A 554 7.14 -18.62 12.20
C LYS A 554 8.30 -17.94 12.94
N GLY A 555 8.81 -16.85 12.37
CA GLY A 555 9.86 -16.04 12.98
C GLY A 555 11.22 -16.13 12.31
N LEU A 556 12.23 -15.65 13.03
CA LEU A 556 13.53 -15.28 12.47
C LEU A 556 14.68 -16.17 12.98
N ARG A 557 15.68 -16.40 12.12
CA ARG A 557 16.97 -17.00 12.49
C ARG A 557 18.13 -16.26 11.84
N VAL A 558 19.31 -16.37 12.45
CA VAL A 558 20.55 -15.82 11.91
C VAL A 558 21.64 -16.89 11.84
N LEU A 559 22.26 -17.03 10.67
CA LEU A 559 23.53 -17.74 10.53
C LEU A 559 24.67 -16.72 10.62
N SER A 560 25.32 -16.69 11.78
CA SER A 560 26.31 -15.66 12.15
C SER A 560 27.61 -15.73 11.34
N ASN A 561 27.90 -16.86 10.69
CA ASN A 561 29.08 -17.04 9.85
C ASN A 561 28.73 -17.86 8.61
N VAL A 562 28.53 -17.21 7.47
CA VAL A 562 28.29 -17.87 6.18
C VAL A 562 29.49 -18.67 5.66
N GLY A 563 30.70 -18.42 6.20
CA GLY A 563 31.91 -19.20 5.90
C GLY A 563 31.85 -20.65 6.40
N SER A 564 30.97 -20.95 7.36
CA SER A 564 30.66 -22.32 7.80
C SER A 564 30.22 -23.24 6.66
N PHE A 565 29.76 -22.67 5.53
CA PHE A 565 29.51 -23.42 4.31
C PHE A 565 30.72 -24.26 3.86
N GLN A 566 31.96 -23.87 4.15
CA GLN A 566 33.13 -24.66 3.75
C GLN A 566 33.50 -25.75 4.75
N SER A 567 33.35 -25.47 6.06
CA SER A 567 33.85 -26.34 7.13
C SER A 567 32.81 -27.33 7.66
N ASP A 568 31.54 -26.95 7.74
CA ASP A 568 30.56 -27.65 8.56
C ASP A 568 29.75 -28.62 7.72
N SER A 569 29.65 -29.89 8.09
CA SER A 569 28.82 -30.85 7.36
C SER A 569 27.33 -30.46 7.39
N GLN A 570 26.86 -29.89 8.50
CA GLN A 570 25.50 -29.41 8.70
C GLN A 570 25.53 -27.98 9.25
N LEU A 571 24.88 -27.06 8.53
CA LEU A 571 24.76 -25.67 8.93
C LEU A 571 23.69 -25.52 10.02
N LYS A 572 23.86 -24.55 10.92
CA LYS A 572 22.90 -24.25 11.99
C LYS A 572 22.73 -22.75 12.17
N ALA A 573 21.50 -22.28 12.06
CA ALA A 573 21.14 -20.91 12.38
C ALA A 573 20.65 -20.80 13.84
N ASN A 574 20.73 -19.61 14.42
CA ASN A 574 20.40 -19.39 15.83
C ASN A 574 19.27 -18.35 15.97
N PRO A 575 18.41 -18.48 17.00
CA PRO A 575 17.50 -17.42 17.37
C PRO A 575 18.27 -16.21 17.92
N ILE A 576 17.62 -15.06 17.88
CA ILE A 576 18.01 -13.89 18.70
C ILE A 576 17.09 -13.88 19.90
N ILE A 577 17.65 -13.87 21.10
CA ILE A 577 16.89 -13.85 22.35
C ILE A 577 16.81 -12.43 22.87
N ILE A 578 15.60 -11.89 22.89
CA ILE A 578 15.25 -10.57 23.42
C ILE A 578 14.61 -10.69 24.80
N MET A 579 14.69 -9.62 25.59
CA MET A 579 14.01 -9.51 26.87
C MET A 579 12.82 -8.55 26.72
N GLU A 580 11.61 -9.04 26.93
CA GLU A 580 10.38 -8.25 26.91
C GLU A 580 9.62 -8.51 28.21
N ASP A 581 9.31 -7.45 28.98
CA ASP A 581 8.71 -7.56 30.32
C ASP A 581 9.42 -8.55 31.27
N ASN A 582 10.75 -8.57 31.23
CA ASN A 582 11.62 -9.51 31.95
C ASN A 582 11.45 -11.00 31.56
N LEU A 583 10.81 -11.29 30.43
CA LEU A 583 10.73 -12.63 29.86
C LEU A 583 11.66 -12.74 28.64
N ALA A 584 12.47 -13.79 28.62
CA ALA A 584 13.31 -14.12 27.48
C ALA A 584 12.45 -14.78 26.40
N GLN A 585 12.43 -14.19 25.20
CA GLN A 585 11.74 -14.75 24.05
C GLN A 585 12.53 -14.59 22.76
N GLU A 586 12.18 -15.38 21.74
CA GLU A 586 12.80 -15.24 20.42
C GLU A 586 12.27 -13.98 19.71
N LEU A 587 13.18 -13.22 19.11
CA LEU A 587 12.81 -12.10 18.26
C LEU A 587 11.90 -12.58 17.11
N MET A 588 10.77 -11.90 16.91
CA MET A 588 9.76 -12.23 15.91
C MET A 588 9.15 -13.64 16.08
N TYR A 589 9.06 -14.16 17.30
CA TYR A 589 8.46 -15.47 17.59
C TYR A 589 7.05 -15.61 16.97
N GLU A 590 6.83 -16.70 16.21
CA GLU A 590 5.57 -17.00 15.49
C GLU A 590 5.09 -15.92 14.50
N GLN A 591 5.93 -14.94 14.15
CA GLN A 591 5.60 -13.91 13.16
C GLN A 591 5.84 -14.41 11.74
N PHE A 592 4.89 -14.18 10.84
CA PHE A 592 5.07 -14.43 9.41
C PHE A 592 5.86 -13.27 8.79
N ILE A 593 7.15 -13.49 8.57
CA ILE A 593 8.05 -12.52 7.94
C ILE A 593 7.95 -12.62 6.42
N THR A 594 7.71 -11.50 5.74
CA THR A 594 7.56 -11.44 4.28
C THR A 594 8.79 -10.86 3.59
N SER A 595 9.46 -9.89 4.20
CA SER A 595 10.65 -9.24 3.65
C SER A 595 11.59 -8.79 4.76
N ILE A 596 12.90 -8.78 4.46
CA ILE A 596 13.93 -8.23 5.35
C ILE A 596 14.85 -7.38 4.49
N ALA A 597 15.02 -6.11 4.85
CA ALA A 597 16.01 -5.22 4.26
C ALA A 597 17.01 -4.74 5.31
N VAL A 598 18.25 -4.47 4.88
CA VAL A 598 19.33 -4.02 5.76
C VAL A 598 19.70 -2.60 5.35
N ASP A 599 19.58 -1.65 6.29
CA ASP A 599 19.95 -0.27 6.02
C ASP A 599 21.46 -0.04 6.12
N GLY A 600 21.90 1.17 5.78
CA GLY A 600 23.32 1.51 5.80
C GLY A 600 23.97 1.30 7.17
N SER A 601 23.20 1.46 8.25
CA SER A 601 23.64 1.26 9.63
C SER A 601 23.42 -0.13 10.16
N ASN A 602 23.25 -1.08 9.24
CA ASN A 602 23.05 -2.49 9.54
C ASN A 602 21.82 -2.79 10.40
N ASN A 603 20.88 -1.86 10.55
CA ASN A 603 19.58 -2.14 11.15
C ASN A 603 18.76 -3.00 10.19
N LYS A 604 17.84 -3.77 10.75
CA LYS A 604 17.01 -4.70 9.98
C LYS A 604 15.59 -4.18 9.95
N TRP A 605 15.12 -3.94 8.73
CA TRP A 605 13.77 -3.59 8.40
C TRP A 605 13.02 -4.87 8.05
N ILE A 606 12.10 -5.29 8.91
CA ILE A 606 11.39 -6.56 8.82
C ILE A 606 9.93 -6.26 8.51
N GLY A 607 9.51 -6.65 7.31
CA GLY A 607 8.10 -6.64 6.89
C GLY A 607 7.41 -7.93 7.32
N THR A 608 6.14 -7.81 7.70
CA THR A 608 5.31 -8.94 8.16
C THR A 608 4.03 -9.06 7.36
N ALA A 609 3.40 -10.24 7.40
CA ALA A 609 2.16 -10.50 6.69
C ALA A 609 0.96 -9.72 7.25
N ASP A 610 0.97 -9.32 8.53
CA ASP A 610 -0.19 -8.69 9.18
C ASP A 610 0.13 -7.69 10.31
N SER A 611 1.39 -7.56 10.70
CA SER A 611 1.83 -6.84 11.90
C SER A 611 2.66 -5.60 11.59
N GLY A 612 2.67 -5.16 10.34
CA GLY A 612 3.38 -3.97 9.88
C GLY A 612 4.88 -4.17 9.73
N VAL A 613 5.65 -3.13 10.04
CA VAL A 613 7.11 -3.08 9.84
C VAL A 613 7.84 -2.89 11.16
N PHE A 614 8.84 -3.72 11.42
CA PHE A 614 9.76 -3.57 12.55
C PHE A 614 11.11 -3.07 12.04
N MET A 615 11.69 -2.07 12.68
CA MET A 615 13.09 -1.70 12.52
C MET A 615 13.84 -2.10 13.79
N VAL A 616 14.72 -3.08 13.70
CA VAL A 616 15.53 -3.57 14.82
C VAL A 616 16.99 -3.18 14.66
N SER A 617 17.68 -3.02 15.79
CA SER A 617 19.11 -2.73 15.87
C SER A 617 19.96 -3.79 15.14
N PRO A 618 21.26 -3.52 14.90
CA PRO A 618 22.10 -4.42 14.11
C PRO A 618 22.24 -5.84 14.67
N ASN A 619 22.12 -6.02 15.98
CA ASN A 619 22.12 -7.34 16.62
C ASN A 619 20.70 -7.90 16.86
N GLY A 620 19.65 -7.16 16.49
CA GLY A 620 18.25 -7.51 16.71
C GLY A 620 17.76 -7.40 18.16
N GLN A 621 18.59 -6.90 19.09
CA GLN A 621 18.24 -6.90 20.53
C GLN A 621 17.34 -5.74 20.97
N GLU A 622 17.11 -4.78 20.08
CA GLU A 622 16.30 -3.60 20.35
C GLU A 622 15.42 -3.30 19.14
N THR A 623 14.11 -3.18 19.36
CA THR A 623 13.15 -2.67 18.37
C THR A 623 13.15 -1.15 18.44
N LYS A 624 13.75 -0.50 17.44
CA LYS A 624 13.85 0.96 17.33
C LYS A 624 12.54 1.59 16.88
N TYR A 625 11.87 0.94 15.93
CA TYR A 625 10.55 1.37 15.46
C TYR A 625 9.66 0.16 15.19
N HIS A 626 8.37 0.34 15.44
CA HIS A 626 7.30 -0.55 14.98
C HIS A 626 6.21 0.29 14.34
N PHE A 627 6.09 0.20 13.01
CA PHE A 627 5.11 0.95 12.24
C PHE A 627 3.90 0.08 11.91
N THR A 628 2.72 0.60 12.20
CA THR A 628 1.41 0.01 11.92
C THR A 628 0.46 1.09 11.42
N ILE A 629 -0.69 0.69 10.88
CA ILE A 629 -1.76 1.62 10.49
C ILE A 629 -2.27 2.52 11.65
N ASN A 630 -2.00 2.14 12.90
CA ASN A 630 -2.51 2.86 14.07
C ASN A 630 -1.56 3.96 14.59
N ASN A 631 -0.27 3.88 14.26
CA ASN A 631 0.76 4.80 14.78
C ASN A 631 1.63 5.43 13.66
N SER A 632 1.29 5.18 12.41
CA SER A 632 2.04 5.64 11.24
C SER A 632 1.09 5.80 10.03
N PRO A 633 1.51 6.49 8.96
CA PRO A 633 0.72 6.63 7.74
C PRO A 633 0.76 5.38 6.85
N MET A 634 1.06 4.20 7.40
CA MET A 634 0.97 2.93 6.68
C MET A 634 -0.45 2.70 6.16
N PRO A 635 -0.63 2.39 4.86
CA PRO A 635 -1.96 2.11 4.31
C PRO A 635 -2.47 0.70 4.65
N SER A 636 -1.58 -0.22 5.01
CA SER A 636 -1.92 -1.57 5.45
C SER A 636 -0.81 -2.12 6.34
N ASN A 637 -1.15 -3.03 7.25
CA ASN A 637 -0.15 -3.80 8.01
C ASN A 637 0.39 -5.00 7.22
N MET A 638 -0.21 -5.37 6.08
CA MET A 638 0.27 -6.43 5.22
C MET A 638 1.39 -5.89 4.33
N VAL A 639 2.63 -6.24 4.64
CA VAL A 639 3.82 -5.78 3.93
C VAL A 639 4.24 -6.83 2.91
N ASN A 640 4.32 -6.44 1.64
CA ASN A 640 4.73 -7.34 0.57
C ASN A 640 6.24 -7.32 0.36
N ASP A 641 6.85 -6.12 0.39
CA ASP A 641 8.29 -5.96 0.17
C ASP A 641 8.84 -4.67 0.80
N ILE A 642 10.13 -4.68 1.11
CA ILE A 642 10.87 -3.51 1.60
C ILE A 642 12.18 -3.41 0.82
N LYS A 643 12.47 -2.23 0.26
CA LYS A 643 13.78 -1.92 -0.33
C LYS A 643 14.28 -0.58 0.16
N ILE A 644 15.58 -0.40 0.09
CA ILE A 644 16.24 0.79 0.60
C ILE A 644 17.08 1.37 -0.52
N ASN A 645 16.90 2.66 -0.79
CA ASN A 645 17.83 3.39 -1.62
C ASN A 645 19.14 3.54 -0.82
N SER A 646 20.19 2.84 -1.24
CA SER A 646 21.45 2.76 -0.50
C SER A 646 22.17 4.10 -0.36
N VAL A 647 21.92 5.05 -1.28
CA VAL A 647 22.54 6.38 -1.28
C VAL A 647 21.76 7.34 -0.38
N THR A 648 20.43 7.39 -0.51
CA THR A 648 19.62 8.35 0.27
C THR A 648 19.21 7.82 1.63
N GLY A 649 19.27 6.50 1.86
CA GLY A 649 18.72 5.85 3.03
C GLY A 649 17.18 5.80 3.05
N GLU A 650 16.52 6.21 1.97
CA GLU A 650 15.06 6.16 1.88
C GLU A 650 14.57 4.72 1.82
N VAL A 651 13.73 4.34 2.78
CA VAL A 651 13.15 2.99 2.88
C VAL A 651 11.79 3.00 2.22
N PHE A 652 11.65 2.25 1.13
CA PHE A 652 10.40 2.03 0.43
C PHE A 652 9.72 0.77 0.97
N ILE A 653 8.44 0.91 1.31
CA ILE A 653 7.62 -0.14 1.89
C ILE A 653 6.42 -0.34 0.96
N ALA A 654 6.38 -1.47 0.27
CA ALA A 654 5.20 -1.89 -0.49
C ALA A 654 4.26 -2.69 0.40
N THR A 655 3.00 -2.31 0.36
CA THR A 655 1.90 -3.01 1.02
C THR A 655 0.88 -3.43 -0.03
N ASN A 656 -0.08 -4.26 0.37
CA ASN A 656 -1.19 -4.60 -0.50
C ASN A 656 -2.18 -3.44 -0.77
N LYS A 657 -2.00 -2.28 -0.11
CA LYS A 657 -2.86 -1.09 -0.26
C LYS A 657 -2.08 0.19 -0.60
N GLY A 658 -0.91 0.06 -1.21
CA GLY A 658 -0.11 1.19 -1.66
C GLY A 658 1.32 1.13 -1.16
N MET A 659 2.15 2.03 -1.68
CA MET A 659 3.54 2.17 -1.29
C MET A 659 3.78 3.48 -0.57
N ILE A 660 4.59 3.43 0.47
CA ILE A 660 5.10 4.61 1.15
C ILE A 660 6.60 4.51 1.30
N SER A 661 7.23 5.62 1.65
CA SER A 661 8.63 5.67 2.00
C SER A 661 8.87 6.43 3.29
N PHE A 662 9.97 6.09 3.95
CA PHE A 662 10.44 6.72 5.16
C PHE A 662 11.85 7.28 4.94
N LYS A 663 12.00 8.61 4.99
CA LYS A 663 13.28 9.32 4.75
C LYS A 663 14.14 9.46 6.01
N GLY A 664 13.97 8.54 6.93
CA GLY A 664 14.40 8.68 8.32
C GLY A 664 15.66 7.94 8.70
N VAL A 665 16.38 7.24 7.82
CA VAL A 665 17.35 6.24 8.29
C VAL A 665 18.61 6.11 7.46
N ALA A 666 19.74 6.11 8.17
CA ALA A 666 20.98 5.42 7.82
C ALA A 666 21.33 5.27 6.32
N THR A 667 22.23 6.12 5.82
CA THR A 667 22.79 5.98 4.46
C THR A 667 23.92 4.95 4.42
N GLY A 668 24.21 4.40 3.24
CA GLY A 668 25.42 3.61 3.01
C GLY A 668 26.69 4.40 3.31
N ALA A 669 27.79 3.69 3.62
CA ALA A 669 29.09 4.30 3.84
C ALA A 669 29.63 4.95 2.55
N ASN A 670 30.30 6.10 2.72
CA ASN A 670 31.03 6.75 1.64
C ASN A 670 32.44 6.18 1.49
N ASP A 671 33.08 6.52 0.37
CA ASP A 671 34.48 6.21 0.10
C ASP A 671 35.47 7.15 0.82
N ASP A 672 35.03 8.37 1.16
CA ASP A 672 35.83 9.40 1.86
C ASP A 672 34.99 10.28 2.81
N LEU A 673 35.65 11.14 3.60
CA LEU A 673 34.99 12.10 4.51
C LEU A 673 34.72 13.49 3.90
N SER A 674 34.78 13.65 2.57
CA SER A 674 34.61 14.96 1.91
C SER A 674 33.18 15.51 2.06
N ASN A 675 32.19 14.62 1.97
CA ASN A 675 30.76 14.93 1.93
C ASN A 675 30.07 14.85 3.30
N VAL A 676 30.82 14.85 4.40
CA VAL A 676 30.24 14.82 5.74
C VAL A 676 29.37 16.06 5.98
N TYR A 677 28.18 15.89 6.54
CA TYR A 677 27.33 16.98 7.02
C TYR A 677 26.59 16.63 8.31
N VAL A 678 26.08 17.66 8.99
CA VAL A 678 25.33 17.53 10.25
C VAL A 678 24.00 18.24 10.11
N TYR A 679 22.89 17.55 10.39
CA TYR A 679 21.55 18.11 10.31
C TYR A 679 20.62 17.60 11.43
N PRO A 680 19.63 18.38 11.88
CA PRO A 680 19.42 19.78 11.55
C PRO A 680 20.51 20.66 12.19
N ASN A 681 20.82 21.79 11.58
CA ASN A 681 21.79 22.76 12.09
C ASN A 681 21.37 24.18 11.67
N PRO A 682 20.94 25.07 12.60
CA PRO A 682 20.86 24.85 14.05
C PRO A 682 19.70 23.93 14.44
N VAL A 683 19.86 23.23 15.57
CA VAL A 683 18.78 22.50 16.25
C VAL A 683 17.95 23.50 17.04
N ARG A 684 16.66 23.64 16.69
CA ARG A 684 15.74 24.62 17.29
C ARG A 684 14.93 24.00 18.43
N PRO A 685 14.37 24.79 19.37
CA PRO A 685 13.58 24.29 20.50
C PRO A 685 12.36 23.46 20.08
N THR A 686 11.81 23.73 18.89
CA THR A 686 10.66 23.01 18.33
C THR A 686 11.02 21.67 17.68
N TYR A 687 12.31 21.33 17.57
CA TYR A 687 12.77 20.07 16.99
C TYR A 687 12.90 18.99 18.08
N SER A 688 12.13 17.91 17.97
CA SER A 688 12.12 16.80 18.91
C SER A 688 12.89 15.55 18.45
N GLY A 689 13.53 15.60 17.27
CA GLY A 689 14.28 14.48 16.71
C GLY A 689 15.76 14.39 17.15
N THR A 690 16.50 13.49 16.50
CA THR A 690 17.95 13.30 16.67
C THR A 690 18.75 14.18 15.70
N ILE A 691 19.96 14.59 16.10
CA ILE A 691 20.95 15.15 15.18
C ILE A 691 21.55 14.00 14.39
N LYS A 692 21.59 14.11 13.07
CA LYS A 692 22.28 13.16 12.21
C LYS A 692 23.62 13.72 11.75
N VAL A 693 24.63 12.87 11.81
CA VAL A 693 25.93 13.10 11.18
C VAL A 693 26.01 12.10 10.04
N ALA A 694 25.99 12.59 8.80
CA ALA A 694 25.88 11.77 7.59
C ALA A 694 27.05 12.03 6.63
N GLY A 695 27.24 11.12 5.67
CA GLY A 695 28.37 11.13 4.74
C GLY A 695 29.65 10.54 5.34
N LEU A 696 29.52 9.62 6.30
CA LEU A 696 30.61 8.97 7.02
C LEU A 696 31.18 7.76 6.24
N LEU A 697 32.42 7.41 6.55
CA LEU A 697 32.99 6.09 6.23
C LEU A 697 32.34 5.01 7.11
N ASP A 698 32.39 3.74 6.69
CA ASP A 698 32.11 2.64 7.61
C ASP A 698 33.20 2.58 8.69
N LYS A 699 32.80 2.31 9.95
CA LYS A 699 33.69 2.28 11.12
C LYS A 699 34.45 3.58 11.41
N ALA A 700 33.92 4.73 11.00
CA ALA A 700 34.44 6.02 11.41
C ALA A 700 34.19 6.23 12.91
N ASN A 701 35.20 6.69 13.66
CA ASN A 701 35.03 7.11 15.04
C ASN A 701 34.45 8.53 15.04
N VAL A 702 33.32 8.73 15.73
CA VAL A 702 32.64 10.02 15.84
C VAL A 702 32.60 10.43 17.30
N LYS A 703 33.18 11.59 17.61
CA LYS A 703 33.21 12.21 18.94
C LYS A 703 32.54 13.57 18.87
N ILE A 704 31.60 13.82 19.76
CA ILE A 704 30.94 15.12 19.89
C ILE A 704 31.33 15.72 21.22
N THR A 705 31.88 16.93 21.18
CA THR A 705 32.27 17.71 22.35
C THR A 705 31.51 19.02 22.42
N ASP A 706 31.42 19.63 23.59
CA ASP A 706 31.14 21.06 23.68
C ASP A 706 32.32 21.91 23.13
N ILE A 707 32.18 23.24 23.15
CA ILE A 707 33.22 24.16 22.67
C ILE A 707 34.48 24.18 23.56
N GLU A 708 34.36 23.75 24.82
CA GLU A 708 35.47 23.66 25.77
C GLU A 708 36.27 22.35 25.59
N GLY A 709 35.73 21.39 24.83
CA GLY A 709 36.35 20.12 24.52
C GLY A 709 35.88 18.96 25.39
N ASN A 710 34.87 19.15 26.23
CA ASN A 710 34.30 18.06 27.02
C ASN A 710 33.49 17.14 26.12
N LEU A 711 33.86 15.85 26.09
CA LEU A 711 33.16 14.83 25.31
C LEU A 711 31.75 14.59 25.90
N VAL A 712 30.74 14.64 25.05
CA VAL A 712 29.32 14.41 25.42
C VAL A 712 28.73 13.20 24.70
N PHE A 713 29.30 12.79 23.57
CA PHE A 713 28.85 11.62 22.83
C PHE A 713 30.01 11.01 22.06
N GLU A 714 30.09 9.69 22.03
CA GLU A 714 31.05 8.96 21.21
C GLU A 714 30.37 7.71 20.65
N THR A 715 30.62 7.45 19.38
CA THR A 715 30.20 6.21 18.73
C THR A 715 31.16 5.87 17.59
N THR A 716 31.05 4.64 17.10
CA THR A 716 31.66 4.23 15.83
C THR A 716 30.53 4.05 14.83
N SER A 717 30.65 4.63 13.63
CA SER A 717 29.64 4.44 12.61
C SER A 717 29.59 2.97 12.19
N GLU A 718 28.39 2.41 12.18
CA GLU A 718 28.06 1.29 11.31
C GLU A 718 27.33 1.98 10.15
N GLY A 719 27.92 2.04 8.95
CA GLY A 719 27.37 2.79 7.81
C GLY A 719 27.76 4.27 7.68
N GLY A 720 27.05 4.99 6.82
CA GLY A 720 27.35 6.38 6.45
C GLY A 720 26.67 7.44 7.31
N THR A 721 25.87 7.05 8.30
CA THR A 721 25.17 7.98 9.19
C THR A 721 25.18 7.47 10.62
N ILE A 722 25.33 8.40 11.58
CA ILE A 722 25.00 8.17 12.99
C ILE A 722 23.95 9.17 13.45
N GLU A 723 23.23 8.81 14.52
CA GLU A 723 22.25 9.67 15.15
C GLU A 723 22.65 9.95 16.60
N TRP A 724 22.41 11.18 17.03
CA TRP A 724 22.64 11.64 18.39
C TRP A 724 21.41 12.39 18.90
N ASP A 725 20.80 11.91 19.97
CA ASP A 725 19.59 12.46 20.56
C ASP A 725 19.81 13.74 21.39
N THR A 726 20.99 14.35 21.32
CA THR A 726 21.40 15.52 22.13
C THR A 726 21.48 15.24 23.64
N THR A 727 21.60 13.99 24.06
CA THR A 727 21.93 13.64 25.45
C THR A 727 23.42 13.38 25.61
N ALA A 728 23.99 13.86 26.72
CA ALA A 728 25.34 13.50 27.13
C ALA A 728 25.31 12.06 27.66
N PHE A 729 25.88 11.14 26.88
CA PHE A 729 25.95 9.70 27.19
C PHE A 729 24.62 9.08 27.70
N GLY A 730 23.48 9.49 27.13
CA GLY A 730 22.16 8.97 27.51
C GLY A 730 21.61 9.47 28.86
N LYS A 731 22.32 10.37 29.57
CA LYS A 731 21.96 10.76 30.95
C LYS A 731 21.15 12.05 31.05
N TYR A 732 21.62 13.11 30.41
CA TYR A 732 20.97 14.42 30.46
C TYR A 732 21.11 15.13 29.12
N LYS A 733 20.09 15.90 28.78
CA LYS A 733 20.02 16.68 27.55
C LYS A 733 21.03 17.84 27.61
N VAL A 734 21.91 17.96 26.61
CA VAL A 734 22.99 18.96 26.59
C VAL A 734 22.46 20.41 26.50
N ALA A 735 23.21 21.40 26.98
CA ALA A 735 22.77 22.81 27.01
C ALA A 735 22.78 23.48 25.62
N SER A 736 22.14 24.65 25.50
CA SER A 736 22.29 25.51 24.31
C SER A 736 23.76 25.86 24.10
N GLY A 737 24.26 25.77 22.87
CA GLY A 737 25.66 26.01 22.57
C GLY A 737 26.10 25.47 21.21
N VAL A 738 27.38 25.68 20.88
CA VAL A 738 28.01 25.09 19.70
C VAL A 738 28.78 23.84 20.13
N TYR A 739 28.50 22.73 19.45
CA TYR A 739 29.14 21.43 19.65
C TYR A 739 30.02 21.11 18.45
N MET A 740 31.18 20.52 18.73
CA MET A 740 32.17 20.11 17.74
C MET A 740 32.00 18.61 17.48
N VAL A 741 31.87 18.23 16.21
CA VAL A 741 31.76 16.83 15.77
C VAL A 741 33.07 16.44 15.10
N PHE A 742 33.91 15.69 15.81
CA PHE A 742 35.17 15.14 15.33
C PHE A 742 34.93 13.76 14.75
N ILE A 743 35.43 13.55 13.54
CA ILE A 743 35.24 12.31 12.78
C ILE A 743 36.61 11.86 12.30
N SER A 744 36.93 10.59 12.48
CA SER A 744 38.14 9.98 11.94
C SER A 744 37.85 8.61 11.34
N ALA A 745 38.56 8.27 10.26
CA ALA A 745 38.63 6.89 9.79
C ALA A 745 39.16 5.96 10.91
N GLN A 746 38.85 4.66 10.82
CA GLN A 746 39.25 3.68 11.85
C GLN A 746 40.77 3.63 12.06
N ASP A 747 41.55 3.83 11.00
CA ASP A 747 43.00 3.86 10.98
C ASP A 747 43.59 5.27 11.22
N GLY A 748 42.73 6.29 11.35
CA GLY A 748 43.12 7.69 11.48
C GLY A 748 43.63 8.34 10.19
N GLY A 749 43.58 7.65 9.05
CA GLY A 749 44.10 8.16 7.76
C GLY A 749 43.35 9.37 7.22
N GLU A 750 42.06 9.49 7.54
CA GLU A 750 41.24 10.67 7.24
C GLU A 750 40.58 11.23 8.49
N THR A 751 40.49 12.55 8.56
CA THR A 751 39.75 13.24 9.64
C THR A 751 38.89 14.37 9.09
N LYS A 752 37.76 14.60 9.75
CA LYS A 752 36.87 15.73 9.47
C LYS A 752 36.32 16.30 10.75
N VAL A 753 36.11 17.62 10.76
CA VAL A 753 35.45 18.31 11.87
C VAL A 753 34.25 19.08 11.33
N LYS A 754 33.11 18.94 12.01
CA LYS A 754 31.88 19.72 11.76
C LYS A 754 31.44 20.39 13.05
N LYS A 755 30.50 21.33 12.92
CA LYS A 755 29.93 22.05 14.05
C LYS A 755 28.41 21.96 13.99
N VAL A 756 27.76 21.85 15.13
CA VAL A 756 26.30 21.93 15.26
C VAL A 756 25.92 22.87 16.38
N MET A 757 24.99 23.79 16.10
CA MET A 757 24.44 24.70 17.10
C MET A 757 23.14 24.12 17.66
N ILE A 758 23.02 24.07 18.99
CA ILE A 758 21.82 23.64 19.70
C ILE A 758 21.22 24.85 20.43
N ILE A 759 19.91 25.05 20.25
CA ILE A 759 19.13 26.12 20.90
C ILE A 759 17.96 25.45 21.62
N ARG A 760 17.92 25.58 22.94
CA ARG A 760 16.86 25.08 23.84
C ARG A 760 15.97 26.21 24.33
#